data_AF-A0A1Y1JP07-F1
#
_entry.id   AF-A0A1Y1JP07-F1
#
_cell.length_a   1.000
_cell.length_b   1.000
_cell.length_c   1.000
_cell.angle_alpha   90.00
_cell.angle_beta   90.00
_cell.angle_gamma   90.00
#
_symmetry.space_group_name_H-M   'P 1'
#
loop_
_entity.id
_entity.type
_entity.pdbx_description
1 polymer ?
#
loop_
_entity_poly.entity_id
_entity_poly.type
_entity_poly.pdbx_seq_one_letter_code
_entity_poly.pdbx_strand_id
1 'polypeptide(L)'
;MKDQLNMMEGCVKGDNNNEENNENNNNNNENNNENNNENNNENNNENNNENNNENNNENNNENNNENNNEESKDSCYDCKLKFLIEGKMMETKNVVDFIKPLKDDIKALDFLLFDMLKDNLPHNLFEILCRIHDLSEKYSENPTDENFGMLKNCIYKLDDSYLGTIVNAFGHMCILSNFAEWAHRGRRRKAFDKSFTPNNKIYGSVDETLKGTFHMLINNGFDINEIYEQLCNQTIDFVLTTHPTQAIRTSLLKNYIQLAELLLKLDNTDKELYKKKLLYDNLKTYLLASWKTDVIRRIKPTPIDEAISLVDIVENCIFYRIPNIIRYIDNVFFEYNMPPIKLSSKICLFSSWAGGDRDGNPFVLPETTRYVCYMNKIRGCELFIPMIEKLIRDLTLHHCTQHFRSYVKLLEDEVSHYIFDKDRKYLSQKFHWFSPFSKSNKNEIYRRALLVVWAKLKSVIHVYKALISCQPVDEDFEKLMFNNSDEFEEILMECYKSLSESGNSLIAEGYLKDVIRNVKIFGLHLMKLDIRQESEKHIQAMDYICKKLQIKKYSLLCEEEKIDFLTNILQSSRPLIPNNIEQEEDVPNDFLNVTKTFDVCSQIEENALGAYIVSMCNHASDILLVEVFQKELKKNAQRKTQRVVPLLETIQSLRMSCTILENLIKNPWYKTHLSTHFDNKQEIMIGYSDSGKDGGRFTSAWELFKAQEKLVHIGKQYSVEVRFFHGRGGSVSRGGGPQHLAILSQPIDTIKNYLRVTIQGEVIAQDFGLKGMMLRSIETYMSALLKCSILQNTVLIKEEWRQLMDEISELTTKEYRQVVYETKDFVKYFRCATPQVEIGKLNLGSRPSKRKQGNVESLRAIPWVFSWTQNRMHLPVWLGIEQIYDYLIRNNKLKLMQDMYKNWPFCTSFFNLISMVMAKASLQIAEEYDILVPDELKHIGKILREKLKKAMELTFLVTNEKNFCDNDQLTKRSIESRTKWVAVCNLIQIQALKRLREHEQQMEAQQGLEEEMEAQQRLEEEMEAQHGLEEEMEAGGNVEKLNKDKHCTSHDTISSKNYHPSNDFNGVIENSESLQGKMKEKHFNLIKRSEMNSMDNNYESGINQNRNLRIHSYLSRKKSKLIKNPKFHPLLESHSSDYIQHEVEKSFFFEDLRRMQLSYERLSSKAHDSTYDEITKTYMDYTSLNDALIVSIKAIAAGMQNTG
;
A
#
# COMPACT_ATOMS: atom_id res chain seq x y z
N MET A 1 43.70 -29.34 15.85
CA MET A 1 44.26 -30.60 16.38
C MET A 1 44.51 -30.43 17.87
N LYS A 2 44.72 -31.52 18.63
CA LYS A 2 45.27 -31.42 19.99
C LYS A 2 46.75 -31.05 19.91
N ASP A 3 47.27 -30.25 20.85
CA ASP A 3 48.12 -30.79 21.91
C ASP A 3 48.58 -29.73 22.93
N GLN A 4 48.80 -30.20 24.17
CA GLN A 4 49.58 -29.60 25.27
C GLN A 4 49.14 -28.24 25.89
N LEU A 5 49.57 -27.89 27.11
CA LEU A 5 49.44 -28.54 28.44
C LEU A 5 50.07 -27.65 29.53
N ASN A 6 49.41 -27.54 30.68
CA ASN A 6 49.90 -27.23 32.04
C ASN A 6 51.12 -26.29 32.30
N MET A 7 50.89 -25.25 33.11
CA MET A 7 51.48 -25.05 34.46
C MET A 7 50.64 -23.98 35.20
N MET A 8 50.17 -24.03 36.46
CA MET A 8 50.28 -24.88 37.67
C MET A 8 50.91 -24.12 38.86
N GLU A 9 50.39 -24.35 40.09
CA GLU A 9 50.74 -23.70 41.38
C GLU A 9 50.30 -22.21 41.50
N GLY A 10 50.03 -21.59 42.66
CA GLY A 10 50.10 -21.97 44.10
C GLY A 10 50.60 -20.77 44.95
N CYS A 11 50.35 -20.57 46.24
CA CYS A 11 49.38 -21.17 47.20
C CYS A 11 49.32 -20.32 48.52
N VAL A 12 48.34 -20.58 49.42
CA VAL A 12 48.28 -20.25 50.88
C VAL A 12 48.23 -18.79 51.39
N LYS A 13 47.11 -18.43 52.06
CA LYS A 13 46.93 -17.78 53.41
C LYS A 13 45.46 -17.29 53.54
N GLY A 14 44.76 -17.29 54.69
CA GLY A 14 45.05 -17.81 56.04
C GLY A 14 43.93 -17.42 57.05
N ASP A 15 43.86 -18.13 58.20
CA ASP A 15 43.24 -17.77 59.49
C ASP A 15 41.69 -17.73 59.71
N ASN A 16 41.17 -18.86 60.20
CA ASN A 16 40.48 -19.08 61.50
C ASN A 16 39.26 -18.26 62.01
N ASN A 17 38.18 -18.96 62.44
CA ASN A 17 37.98 -19.39 63.85
C ASN A 17 36.69 -20.26 64.11
N ASN A 18 36.86 -21.29 64.97
CA ASN A 18 35.97 -21.87 66.01
C ASN A 18 34.55 -22.43 65.65
N GLU A 19 34.23 -23.73 65.88
CA GLU A 19 33.75 -24.45 67.11
C GLU A 19 32.20 -24.46 67.26
N GLU A 20 31.47 -25.45 67.81
CA GLU A 20 31.78 -26.82 68.30
C GLU A 20 30.53 -27.76 68.35
N ASN A 21 30.77 -29.09 68.39
CA ASN A 21 30.09 -30.19 69.11
C ASN A 21 28.53 -30.44 69.17
N ASN A 22 28.18 -31.67 68.78
CA ASN A 22 27.41 -32.72 69.50
C ASN A 22 25.86 -32.85 69.58
N GLU A 23 25.43 -34.08 69.21
CA GLU A 23 24.58 -35.05 69.96
C GLU A 23 23.03 -35.15 69.85
N ASN A 24 22.62 -36.36 69.42
CA ASN A 24 21.67 -37.31 70.04
C ASN A 24 20.14 -37.08 70.14
N ASN A 25 19.44 -38.03 69.48
CA ASN A 25 18.32 -38.86 69.98
C ASN A 25 16.89 -38.31 70.27
N ASN A 26 15.94 -39.01 69.62
CA ASN A 26 14.69 -39.57 70.16
C ASN A 26 13.47 -38.70 70.55
N ASN A 27 12.35 -39.13 69.96
CA ASN A 27 11.01 -39.34 70.56
C ASN A 27 10.07 -38.16 70.89
N ASN A 28 8.88 -38.30 70.31
CA ASN A 28 7.54 -38.15 70.90
C ASN A 28 7.00 -36.77 71.30
N ASN A 29 5.95 -36.41 70.54
CA ASN A 29 4.61 -36.01 71.01
C ASN A 29 4.34 -34.65 71.66
N GLU A 30 3.10 -34.18 71.41
CA GLU A 30 2.28 -33.29 72.24
C GLU A 30 2.80 -31.84 72.39
N ASN A 31 2.00 -30.77 72.45
CA ASN A 31 0.55 -30.52 72.35
C ASN A 31 0.40 -29.01 71.98
N ASN A 32 -0.69 -28.43 71.45
CA ASN A 32 -2.09 -28.81 71.24
C ASN A 32 -2.59 -28.21 69.90
N ASN A 33 -3.58 -28.83 69.27
CA ASN A 33 -4.64 -28.13 68.54
C ASN A 33 -5.84 -29.08 68.42
N GLU A 34 -6.89 -28.83 69.19
CA GLU A 34 -7.92 -29.83 69.49
C GLU A 34 -9.32 -29.38 69.02
N ASN A 35 -10.16 -30.36 68.71
CA ASN A 35 -11.61 -30.31 68.51
C ASN A 35 -12.17 -29.77 67.15
N ASN A 36 -13.11 -30.47 66.50
CA ASN A 36 -13.46 -31.90 66.59
C ASN A 36 -14.37 -32.37 65.40
N ASN A 37 -14.65 -33.67 65.35
CA ASN A 37 -15.69 -34.40 64.57
C ASN A 37 -15.47 -34.57 63.04
N GLU A 38 -15.81 -35.70 62.41
CA GLU A 38 -16.18 -37.04 62.93
C GLU A 38 -16.03 -38.19 61.90
N ASN A 39 -15.69 -39.38 62.40
CA ASN A 39 -16.05 -40.75 61.97
C ASN A 39 -15.74 -41.31 60.56
N ASN A 40 -15.17 -42.52 60.57
CA ASN A 40 -15.14 -43.49 59.47
C ASN A 40 -16.51 -44.18 59.26
N ASN A 41 -16.72 -44.85 58.11
CA ASN A 41 -16.79 -46.33 58.09
C ASN A 41 -16.92 -46.93 56.68
N GLU A 42 -16.59 -48.22 56.58
CA GLU A 42 -16.58 -49.06 55.37
C GLU A 42 -17.98 -49.67 55.09
N ASN A 43 -18.28 -50.07 53.83
CA ASN A 43 -18.47 -51.49 53.43
C ASN A 43 -19.18 -51.73 52.06
N ASN A 44 -18.91 -52.93 51.52
CA ASN A 44 -19.76 -53.80 50.65
C ASN A 44 -20.06 -53.48 49.16
N ASN A 45 -19.27 -54.11 48.30
CA ASN A 45 -19.59 -55.33 47.51
C ASN A 45 -20.74 -55.40 46.48
N GLU A 46 -20.35 -55.88 45.27
CA GLU A 46 -20.94 -57.01 44.51
C GLU A 46 -22.25 -56.79 43.67
N ASN A 47 -22.52 -57.56 42.59
CA ASN A 47 -21.82 -58.73 42.03
C ASN A 47 -22.02 -58.96 40.49
N ASN A 48 -21.18 -59.83 39.91
CA ASN A 48 -21.34 -60.60 38.64
C ASN A 48 -21.42 -59.85 37.29
N ASN A 49 -20.95 -60.31 36.12
CA ASN A 49 -20.07 -61.42 35.65
C ASN A 49 -19.73 -61.14 34.12
N GLU A 50 -18.78 -61.76 33.40
CA GLU A 50 -17.79 -62.82 33.68
C GLU A 50 -16.56 -62.83 32.73
N ASN A 51 -15.48 -63.47 33.19
CA ASN A 51 -14.48 -64.34 32.51
C ASN A 51 -14.01 -64.12 31.03
N ASN A 52 -12.77 -63.62 30.93
CA ASN A 52 -11.54 -64.36 30.52
C ASN A 52 -11.12 -64.61 29.04
N ASN A 53 -9.96 -64.01 28.72
CA ASN A 53 -8.67 -64.63 28.35
C ASN A 53 -8.11 -64.67 26.90
N GLU A 54 -6.89 -64.11 26.82
CA GLU A 54 -5.66 -64.64 26.18
C GLU A 54 -5.37 -64.49 24.66
N ASN A 55 -4.50 -63.49 24.41
CA ASN A 55 -3.15 -63.60 23.82
C ASN A 55 -2.90 -63.86 22.31
N ASN A 56 -1.91 -63.09 21.82
CA ASN A 56 -0.95 -63.31 20.74
C ASN A 56 -1.37 -63.19 19.26
N ASN A 57 -0.78 -62.16 18.63
CA ASN A 57 -0.05 -62.14 17.34
C ASN A 57 -0.49 -63.08 16.19
N GLU A 58 -0.75 -62.51 14.99
CA GLU A 58 0.29 -62.47 13.93
C GLU A 58 -0.09 -61.56 12.74
N ASN A 59 0.62 -61.67 11.61
CA ASN A 59 0.68 -60.68 10.50
C ASN A 59 -0.28 -60.93 9.32
N ASN A 60 -0.30 -59.94 8.42
CA ASN A 60 -0.79 -59.95 7.04
C ASN A 60 -0.77 -61.31 6.30
N ASN A 61 -1.80 -61.60 5.47
CA ASN A 61 -1.66 -61.45 4.01
C ASN A 61 -2.95 -61.65 3.18
N GLU A 62 -2.94 -60.99 2.01
CA GLU A 62 -3.52 -61.32 0.69
C GLU A 62 -4.46 -62.54 0.53
N ASN A 63 -5.62 -62.35 -0.13
CA ASN A 63 -5.78 -62.74 -1.55
C ASN A 63 -7.13 -62.30 -2.21
N ASN A 64 -7.24 -62.56 -3.52
CA ASN A 64 -8.33 -62.14 -4.42
C ASN A 64 -9.56 -63.08 -4.42
N ASN A 65 -10.78 -62.58 -4.70
CA ASN A 65 -11.47 -62.86 -5.99
C ASN A 65 -12.89 -62.25 -6.15
N GLU A 66 -13.13 -61.79 -7.38
CA GLU A 66 -14.33 -61.85 -8.24
C GLU A 66 -15.80 -61.66 -7.73
N ASN A 67 -16.42 -60.60 -8.29
CA ASN A 67 -17.73 -60.56 -9.00
C ASN A 67 -19.10 -60.76 -8.31
N ASN A 68 -19.95 -59.76 -8.55
CA ASN A 68 -21.41 -59.79 -8.80
C ASN A 68 -22.39 -60.31 -7.72
N ASN A 69 -23.18 -59.39 -7.17
CA ASN A 69 -24.54 -59.16 -7.70
C ASN A 69 -25.13 -57.81 -7.24
N GLU A 70 -26.24 -57.39 -7.85
CA GLU A 70 -26.93 -56.11 -7.60
C GLU A 70 -28.01 -56.21 -6.51
N GLU A 71 -28.66 -55.07 -6.23
CA GLU A 71 -29.82 -54.87 -5.33
C GLU A 71 -29.57 -55.17 -3.83
N SER A 72 -29.54 -54.17 -2.95
CA SER A 72 -30.70 -53.30 -2.71
C SER A 72 -30.31 -51.98 -2.03
N LYS A 73 -30.90 -50.87 -2.48
CA LYS A 73 -30.79 -49.55 -1.83
C LYS A 73 -32.12 -49.21 -1.16
N ASP A 74 -32.16 -49.17 0.18
CA ASP A 74 -33.03 -48.20 0.88
C ASP A 74 -32.73 -48.02 2.39
N SER A 75 -32.12 -48.99 3.07
CA SER A 75 -31.84 -48.92 4.52
C SER A 75 -30.82 -47.85 4.98
N CYS A 76 -30.29 -47.03 4.05
CA CYS A 76 -29.22 -46.07 4.33
C CYS A 76 -29.72 -44.67 4.76
N TYR A 77 -31.03 -44.40 4.73
CA TYR A 77 -31.58 -43.08 5.07
C TYR A 77 -31.74 -42.85 6.58
N ASP A 78 -32.40 -43.74 7.32
CA ASP A 78 -32.65 -43.54 8.77
C ASP A 78 -31.36 -43.46 9.60
N CYS A 79 -30.37 -44.31 9.31
CA CYS A 79 -29.07 -44.28 9.99
C CYS A 79 -28.30 -42.97 9.78
N LYS A 80 -28.61 -42.19 8.73
CA LYS A 80 -28.04 -40.85 8.50
C LYS A 80 -28.86 -39.73 9.12
N LEU A 81 -30.19 -39.86 9.16
CA LEU A 81 -31.03 -38.88 9.85
C LEU A 81 -30.77 -38.91 11.37
N LYS A 82 -30.58 -40.10 11.94
CA LYS A 82 -30.23 -40.26 13.36
C LYS A 82 -28.87 -39.63 13.70
N PHE A 83 -27.87 -39.69 12.81
CA PHE A 83 -26.59 -38.99 12.98
C PHE A 83 -26.70 -37.45 12.89
N LEU A 84 -27.71 -36.92 12.20
CA LEU A 84 -27.97 -35.47 12.11
C LEU A 84 -28.80 -34.93 13.28
N ILE A 85 -29.63 -35.77 13.92
CA ILE A 85 -30.47 -35.40 15.07
C ILE A 85 -29.72 -35.68 16.39
N GLU A 86 -29.10 -36.85 16.53
CA GLU A 86 -28.17 -37.17 17.63
C GLU A 86 -26.75 -36.65 17.34
N GLY A 87 -26.67 -35.46 16.74
CA GLY A 87 -25.46 -34.66 16.65
C GLY A 87 -25.03 -34.15 18.03
N LYS A 88 -24.71 -35.08 18.93
CA LYS A 88 -24.21 -34.82 20.29
C LYS A 88 -23.07 -33.82 20.23
N MET A 89 -22.99 -33.01 21.29
CA MET A 89 -21.90 -32.05 21.49
C MET A 89 -20.54 -32.75 21.52
N MET A 90 -19.91 -32.90 20.36
CA MET A 90 -18.46 -32.88 20.32
C MET A 90 -18.03 -31.46 20.63
N GLU A 91 -17.52 -31.27 21.85
CA GLU A 91 -16.44 -30.30 22.05
C GLU A 91 -15.39 -30.59 20.98
N THR A 92 -15.26 -29.70 20.00
CA THR A 92 -14.38 -29.93 18.86
C THR A 92 -12.93 -29.87 19.33
N LYS A 93 -12.32 -31.03 19.57
CA LYS A 93 -10.91 -31.17 19.98
C LYS A 93 -9.96 -30.58 18.93
N ASN A 94 -9.70 -29.28 19.07
CA ASN A 94 -8.49 -28.55 18.68
C ASN A 94 -7.85 -28.88 17.31
N VAL A 95 -8.66 -29.04 16.27
CA VAL A 95 -8.19 -28.92 14.87
C VAL A 95 -9.05 -27.93 14.12
N VAL A 96 -8.48 -26.76 13.81
CA VAL A 96 -9.15 -25.74 13.01
C VAL A 96 -8.92 -26.04 11.53
N ASP A 97 -10.00 -26.12 10.74
CA ASP A 97 -9.88 -26.27 9.29
C ASP A 97 -9.37 -24.96 8.66
N PHE A 98 -8.06 -24.92 8.40
CA PHE A 98 -7.39 -23.75 7.84
C PHE A 98 -7.66 -23.52 6.35
N ILE A 99 -8.36 -24.41 5.64
CA ILE A 99 -8.48 -24.36 4.16
C ILE A 99 -9.94 -24.30 3.69
N LYS A 100 -10.82 -25.16 4.20
CA LYS A 100 -12.21 -25.28 3.74
C LYS A 100 -13.03 -24.00 3.86
N PRO A 101 -13.00 -23.21 4.96
CA PRO A 101 -13.81 -21.99 5.06
C PRO A 101 -13.51 -20.98 3.96
N LEU A 102 -12.24 -20.86 3.54
CA LEU A 102 -11.86 -20.01 2.41
C LEU A 102 -12.35 -20.57 1.08
N LYS A 103 -12.15 -21.87 0.83
CA LYS A 103 -12.62 -22.51 -0.40
C LYS A 103 -14.14 -22.48 -0.53
N ASP A 104 -14.88 -22.44 0.58
CA ASP A 104 -16.34 -22.39 0.56
C ASP A 104 -16.87 -20.94 0.44
N ASP A 105 -16.23 -19.95 1.06
CA ASP A 105 -16.55 -18.53 0.84
C ASP A 105 -16.29 -18.09 -0.61
N ILE A 106 -15.16 -18.50 -1.23
CA ILE A 106 -14.86 -18.18 -2.64
C ILE A 106 -15.92 -18.76 -3.56
N LYS A 107 -16.24 -20.07 -3.46
CA LYS A 107 -17.31 -20.70 -4.26
C LYS A 107 -18.65 -20.01 -4.10
N ALA A 108 -18.95 -19.48 -2.91
CA ALA A 108 -20.19 -18.77 -2.65
C ALA A 108 -20.22 -17.39 -3.30
N LEU A 109 -19.13 -16.62 -3.22
CA LEU A 109 -19.00 -15.34 -3.92
C LEU A 109 -19.04 -15.53 -5.44
N ASP A 110 -18.32 -16.53 -5.96
CA ASP A 110 -18.35 -16.91 -7.38
C ASP A 110 -19.76 -17.29 -7.83
N PHE A 111 -20.48 -18.10 -7.04
CA PHE A 111 -21.85 -18.47 -7.35
C PHE A 111 -22.78 -17.25 -7.37
N LEU A 112 -22.71 -16.37 -6.36
CA LEU A 112 -23.52 -15.15 -6.33
C LEU A 112 -23.17 -14.18 -7.47
N LEU A 113 -21.89 -14.13 -7.90
CA LEU A 113 -21.45 -13.38 -9.06
C LEU A 113 -22.04 -13.95 -10.36
N PHE A 114 -21.91 -15.27 -10.60
CA PHE A 114 -22.47 -15.91 -11.80
C PHE A 114 -24.01 -15.88 -11.84
N ASP A 115 -24.68 -15.99 -10.69
CA ASP A 115 -26.13 -15.85 -10.54
C ASP A 115 -26.59 -14.43 -10.94
N MET A 116 -25.88 -13.39 -10.46
CA MET A 116 -26.13 -11.99 -10.85
C MET A 116 -25.80 -11.71 -12.32
N LEU A 117 -24.66 -12.21 -12.82
CA LEU A 117 -24.21 -11.99 -14.20
C LEU A 117 -25.12 -12.66 -15.23
N LYS A 118 -25.74 -13.81 -14.91
CA LYS A 118 -26.73 -14.46 -15.78
C LYS A 118 -27.90 -13.54 -16.13
N ASP A 119 -28.32 -12.71 -15.18
CA ASP A 119 -29.45 -11.79 -15.34
C ASP A 119 -29.01 -10.38 -15.77
N ASN A 120 -27.71 -10.15 -15.94
CA ASN A 120 -27.10 -8.86 -16.31
C ASN A 120 -26.28 -8.88 -17.62
N LEU A 121 -26.09 -10.03 -18.25
CA LEU A 121 -25.34 -10.18 -19.50
C LEU A 121 -26.22 -10.78 -20.63
N PRO A 122 -25.91 -10.48 -21.91
CA PRO A 122 -26.49 -11.21 -23.04
C PRO A 122 -26.18 -12.72 -22.96
N HIS A 123 -27.14 -13.57 -23.33
CA HIS A 123 -27.06 -15.03 -23.20
C HIS A 123 -25.76 -15.63 -23.76
N ASN A 124 -25.43 -15.29 -25.02
CA ASN A 124 -24.22 -15.76 -25.69
C ASN A 124 -22.94 -15.37 -24.92
N LEU A 125 -22.86 -14.11 -24.44
CA LEU A 125 -21.73 -13.64 -23.64
C LEU A 125 -21.61 -14.36 -22.29
N PHE A 126 -22.74 -14.70 -21.66
CA PHE A 126 -22.76 -15.49 -20.43
C PHE A 126 -22.32 -16.95 -20.66
N GLU A 127 -22.70 -17.58 -21.78
CA GLU A 127 -22.22 -18.91 -22.16
C GLU A 127 -20.72 -18.91 -22.49
N ILE A 128 -20.23 -17.90 -23.20
CA ILE A 128 -18.80 -17.66 -23.45
C ILE A 128 -18.04 -17.50 -22.13
N LEU A 129 -18.54 -16.69 -21.19
CA LEU A 129 -17.96 -16.50 -19.86
C LEU A 129 -17.88 -17.82 -19.07
N CYS A 130 -18.96 -18.61 -19.04
CA CYS A 130 -18.98 -19.93 -18.42
C CYS A 130 -17.96 -20.89 -19.07
N ARG A 131 -17.84 -20.89 -20.41
CA ARG A 131 -16.87 -21.71 -21.14
C ARG A 131 -15.43 -21.33 -20.81
N ILE A 132 -15.10 -20.04 -20.75
CA ILE A 132 -13.76 -19.56 -20.40
C ILE A 132 -13.43 -19.88 -18.94
N HIS A 133 -14.40 -19.78 -18.02
CA HIS A 133 -14.26 -20.20 -16.62
C HIS A 133 -13.87 -21.69 -16.54
N ASP A 134 -14.62 -22.57 -17.20
CA ASP A 134 -14.38 -24.02 -17.14
C ASP A 134 -13.06 -24.44 -17.81
N LEU A 135 -12.61 -23.72 -18.84
CA LEU A 135 -11.28 -23.91 -19.43
C LEU A 135 -10.16 -23.40 -18.50
N SER A 136 -10.38 -22.30 -17.78
CA SER A 136 -9.39 -21.75 -16.85
C SER A 136 -9.25 -22.57 -15.57
N GLU A 137 -10.35 -23.16 -15.06
CA GLU A 137 -10.27 -24.15 -13.98
C GLU A 137 -9.46 -25.38 -14.42
N LYS A 138 -9.72 -25.93 -15.63
CA LYS A 138 -8.95 -27.06 -16.18
C LYS A 138 -7.47 -26.76 -16.32
N TYR A 139 -7.10 -25.63 -16.94
CA TYR A 139 -5.70 -25.22 -17.07
C TYR A 139 -5.02 -25.02 -15.71
N SER A 140 -5.71 -24.45 -14.72
CA SER A 140 -5.15 -24.28 -13.39
C SER A 140 -5.09 -25.55 -12.55
N GLU A 141 -5.84 -26.61 -12.90
CA GLU A 141 -5.76 -27.92 -12.26
C GLU A 141 -4.78 -28.87 -12.96
N ASN A 142 -4.51 -28.65 -14.26
CA ASN A 142 -3.49 -29.36 -15.03
C ASN A 142 -2.91 -28.46 -16.16
N PRO A 143 -1.77 -27.77 -15.95
CA PRO A 143 -1.27 -26.71 -16.84
C PRO A 143 -0.50 -27.24 -18.08
N THR A 144 -1.09 -28.18 -18.80
CA THR A 144 -0.55 -28.68 -20.08
C THR A 144 -0.69 -27.64 -21.19
N ASP A 145 0.18 -27.73 -22.20
CA ASP A 145 0.11 -26.86 -23.39
C ASP A 145 -1.17 -27.07 -24.20
N GLU A 146 -1.78 -28.27 -24.12
CA GLU A 146 -3.13 -28.54 -24.65
C GLU A 146 -4.20 -27.71 -23.94
N ASN A 147 -4.26 -27.75 -22.60
CA ASN A 147 -5.23 -26.98 -21.83
C ASN A 147 -5.02 -25.46 -21.99
N PHE A 148 -3.76 -25.01 -22.04
CA PHE A 148 -3.42 -23.62 -22.34
C PHE A 148 -3.88 -23.23 -23.76
N GLY A 149 -3.60 -24.07 -24.76
CA GLY A 149 -4.02 -23.90 -26.14
C GLY A 149 -5.55 -23.84 -26.30
N MET A 150 -6.31 -24.68 -25.58
CA MET A 150 -7.77 -24.62 -25.56
C MET A 150 -8.30 -23.30 -24.99
N LEU A 151 -7.69 -22.80 -23.90
CA LEU A 151 -8.06 -21.53 -23.27
C LEU A 151 -7.72 -20.34 -24.18
N LYS A 152 -6.49 -20.27 -24.68
CA LYS A 152 -5.97 -19.30 -25.65
C LYS A 152 -6.87 -19.22 -26.89
N ASN A 153 -7.14 -20.36 -27.53
CA ASN A 153 -7.97 -20.43 -28.74
C ASN A 153 -9.45 -20.05 -28.49
N CYS A 154 -9.92 -20.10 -27.24
CA CYS A 154 -11.24 -19.60 -26.87
C CYS A 154 -11.26 -18.07 -26.69
N ILE A 155 -10.15 -17.48 -26.22
CA ILE A 155 -10.03 -16.03 -25.96
C ILE A 155 -9.64 -15.26 -27.22
N TYR A 156 -8.74 -15.79 -28.06
CA TYR A 156 -8.26 -15.08 -29.27
C TYR A 156 -9.33 -14.99 -30.38
N LYS A 157 -10.40 -15.78 -30.26
CA LYS A 157 -11.59 -15.75 -31.13
C LYS A 157 -12.72 -14.85 -30.60
N LEU A 158 -12.49 -14.08 -29.53
CA LEU A 158 -13.45 -13.10 -29.03
C LEU A 158 -13.42 -11.83 -29.86
N ASP A 159 -14.60 -11.26 -30.11
CA ASP A 159 -14.78 -9.91 -30.63
C ASP A 159 -14.33 -8.87 -29.60
N ASP A 160 -13.85 -7.70 -30.05
CA ASP A 160 -13.31 -6.64 -29.19
C ASP A 160 -14.28 -6.19 -28.12
N SER A 161 -15.57 -6.09 -28.48
CA SER A 161 -16.67 -5.67 -27.61
C SER A 161 -16.90 -6.59 -26.40
N TYR A 162 -16.43 -7.85 -26.45
CA TYR A 162 -16.53 -8.79 -25.34
C TYR A 162 -15.29 -8.80 -24.43
N LEU A 163 -14.12 -8.38 -24.92
CA LEU A 163 -12.86 -8.49 -24.18
C LEU A 163 -12.94 -7.75 -22.84
N GLY A 164 -13.44 -6.51 -22.84
CA GLY A 164 -13.54 -5.68 -21.64
C GLY A 164 -14.53 -6.21 -20.60
N THR A 165 -15.73 -6.61 -21.02
CA THR A 165 -16.73 -7.17 -20.10
C THR A 165 -16.27 -8.51 -19.49
N ILE A 166 -15.61 -9.38 -20.27
CA ILE A 166 -15.09 -10.68 -19.78
C ILE A 166 -13.93 -10.46 -18.81
N VAL A 167 -12.95 -9.62 -19.12
CA VAL A 167 -11.83 -9.38 -18.19
C VAL A 167 -12.27 -8.62 -16.94
N ASN A 168 -13.35 -7.83 -17.01
CA ASN A 168 -13.99 -7.28 -15.81
C ASN A 168 -14.53 -8.39 -14.89
N ALA A 169 -15.23 -9.39 -15.44
CA ALA A 169 -15.76 -10.51 -14.65
C ALA A 169 -14.66 -11.31 -13.95
N PHE A 170 -13.58 -11.68 -14.65
CA PHE A 170 -12.43 -12.35 -14.00
C PHE A 170 -11.65 -11.42 -13.05
N GLY A 171 -11.60 -10.11 -13.32
CA GLY A 171 -11.08 -9.11 -12.39
C GLY A 171 -11.86 -9.06 -11.07
N HIS A 172 -13.20 -9.12 -11.13
CA HIS A 172 -14.03 -9.26 -9.94
C HIS A 172 -13.74 -10.58 -9.20
N MET A 173 -13.59 -11.72 -9.89
CA MET A 173 -13.23 -13.00 -9.24
C MET A 173 -11.87 -12.93 -8.52
N CYS A 174 -10.85 -12.33 -9.14
CA CYS A 174 -9.56 -12.04 -8.50
C CYS A 174 -9.72 -11.23 -7.20
N ILE A 175 -10.56 -10.19 -7.21
CA ILE A 175 -10.78 -9.32 -6.04
C ILE A 175 -11.60 -10.05 -4.97
N LEU A 176 -12.65 -10.80 -5.34
CA LEU A 176 -13.47 -11.56 -4.39
C LEU A 176 -12.64 -12.64 -3.69
N SER A 177 -11.71 -13.31 -4.40
CA SER A 177 -10.72 -14.20 -3.78
C SER A 177 -9.82 -13.49 -2.76
N ASN A 178 -9.39 -12.24 -3.01
CA ASN A 178 -8.65 -11.45 -2.02
C ASN A 178 -9.50 -11.21 -0.76
N PHE A 179 -10.71 -10.67 -0.92
CA PHE A 179 -11.55 -10.28 0.22
C PHE A 179 -12.08 -11.48 1.03
N ALA A 180 -12.28 -12.65 0.41
CA ALA A 180 -12.53 -13.90 1.13
C ALA A 180 -11.28 -14.40 1.91
N GLU A 181 -10.08 -14.28 1.34
CA GLU A 181 -8.83 -14.62 2.04
C GLU A 181 -8.60 -13.69 3.23
N TRP A 182 -8.90 -12.41 3.07
CA TRP A 182 -8.82 -11.36 4.08
C TRP A 182 -9.79 -11.60 5.25
N ALA A 183 -11.07 -11.93 4.97
CA ALA A 183 -12.01 -12.38 5.98
C ALA A 183 -11.49 -13.63 6.71
N HIS A 184 -10.96 -14.61 5.97
CA HIS A 184 -10.38 -15.82 6.56
C HIS A 184 -9.12 -15.56 7.39
N ARG A 185 -8.27 -14.56 7.09
CA ARG A 185 -7.18 -14.14 8.01
C ARG A 185 -7.73 -13.74 9.37
N GLY A 186 -8.83 -12.97 9.40
CA GLY A 186 -9.54 -12.61 10.62
C GLY A 186 -10.06 -13.82 11.40
N ARG A 187 -10.54 -14.87 10.71
CA ARG A 187 -10.92 -16.16 11.32
C ARG A 187 -9.70 -16.90 11.88
N ARG A 188 -8.61 -17.05 11.10
CA ARG A 188 -7.37 -17.70 11.55
C ARG A 188 -6.81 -17.03 12.80
N ARG A 189 -6.81 -15.69 12.86
CA ARG A 189 -6.30 -14.96 14.02
C ARG A 189 -7.14 -15.26 15.28
N LYS A 190 -8.47 -15.32 15.17
CA LYS A 190 -9.35 -15.79 16.27
C LYS A 190 -9.13 -17.27 16.65
N ALA A 191 -8.60 -18.09 15.75
CA ALA A 191 -8.24 -19.48 16.03
C ALA A 191 -6.91 -19.59 16.79
N PHE A 192 -5.85 -18.89 16.34
CA PHE A 192 -4.55 -18.89 17.02
C PHE A 192 -4.63 -18.31 18.44
N ASP A 193 -5.52 -17.32 18.67
CA ASP A 193 -5.84 -16.75 19.99
C ASP A 193 -6.56 -17.75 20.94
N LYS A 194 -7.00 -18.91 20.42
CA LYS A 194 -7.68 -20.00 21.16
C LYS A 194 -6.89 -21.30 21.24
N SER A 195 -6.14 -21.66 20.19
CA SER A 195 -5.40 -22.92 20.10
C SER A 195 -3.91 -22.66 20.31
N PHE A 196 -3.36 -23.07 21.45
CA PHE A 196 -1.94 -22.87 21.78
C PHE A 196 -0.95 -23.78 21.03
N THR A 197 -1.41 -24.71 20.19
CA THR A 197 -0.54 -25.65 19.45
C THR A 197 0.32 -24.92 18.41
N PRO A 198 1.65 -24.83 18.56
CA PRO A 198 2.50 -24.16 17.59
C PRO A 198 2.57 -24.95 16.27
N ASN A 199 2.85 -24.26 15.16
CA ASN A 199 3.10 -24.92 13.88
C ASN A 199 4.13 -24.16 13.04
N ASN A 200 5.37 -24.63 13.06
CA ASN A 200 6.52 -24.00 12.44
C ASN A 200 6.46 -23.98 10.89
N LYS A 201 5.48 -24.64 10.26
CA LYS A 201 5.18 -24.55 8.81
C LYS A 201 4.09 -23.54 8.47
N ILE A 202 3.55 -22.88 9.50
CA ILE A 202 2.58 -21.80 9.38
C ILE A 202 3.22 -20.56 10.02
N TYR A 203 3.88 -19.75 9.20
CA TYR A 203 4.21 -18.38 9.58
C TYR A 203 2.94 -17.64 10.00
N GLY A 204 3.04 -16.75 10.98
CA GLY A 204 1.88 -16.10 11.57
C GLY A 204 0.98 -17.02 12.41
N SER A 205 1.49 -18.15 12.89
CA SER A 205 0.81 -19.03 13.87
C SER A 205 0.96 -18.50 15.32
N VAL A 206 0.70 -19.37 16.30
CA VAL A 206 0.55 -19.03 17.74
C VAL A 206 1.70 -18.15 18.25
N ASP A 207 2.95 -18.55 18.00
CA ASP A 207 4.12 -17.88 18.55
C ASP A 207 4.33 -16.46 17.99
N GLU A 208 3.71 -16.11 16.86
CA GLU A 208 3.72 -14.75 16.31
C GLU A 208 2.49 -13.92 16.74
N THR A 209 1.58 -14.46 17.54
CA THR A 209 0.61 -13.64 18.30
C THR A 209 1.31 -12.95 19.47
N LEU A 210 0.71 -11.88 20.02
CA LEU A 210 1.32 -11.22 21.17
C LEU A 210 1.34 -12.15 22.40
N LYS A 211 0.26 -12.89 22.63
CA LYS A 211 0.11 -13.87 23.71
C LYS A 211 1.12 -15.01 23.60
N GLY A 212 1.26 -15.60 22.40
CA GLY A 212 2.26 -16.63 22.14
C GLY A 212 3.68 -16.10 22.27
N THR A 213 3.95 -14.84 21.88
CA THR A 213 5.25 -14.19 22.10
C THR A 213 5.57 -14.02 23.59
N PHE A 214 4.61 -13.57 24.40
CA PHE A 214 4.78 -13.47 25.85
C PHE A 214 5.08 -14.83 26.47
N HIS A 215 4.26 -15.85 26.17
CA HIS A 215 4.49 -17.21 26.67
C HIS A 215 5.86 -17.76 26.22
N MET A 216 6.24 -17.57 24.96
CA MET A 216 7.54 -17.98 24.41
C MET A 216 8.70 -17.29 25.15
N LEU A 217 8.64 -15.98 25.41
CA LEU A 217 9.71 -15.26 26.11
C LEU A 217 9.83 -15.69 27.58
N ILE A 218 8.70 -15.81 28.30
CA ILE A 218 8.68 -16.29 29.69
C ILE A 218 9.25 -17.72 29.78
N ASN A 219 8.87 -18.61 28.86
CA ASN A 219 9.40 -19.98 28.81
C ASN A 219 10.91 -20.05 28.47
N ASN A 220 11.50 -18.99 27.88
CA ASN A 220 12.94 -18.87 27.66
C ASN A 220 13.68 -18.17 28.83
N GLY A 221 12.98 -17.85 29.93
CA GLY A 221 13.57 -17.30 31.16
C GLY A 221 13.70 -15.77 31.21
N PHE A 222 13.07 -15.03 30.30
CA PHE A 222 13.04 -13.57 30.36
C PHE A 222 12.05 -13.06 31.43
N ASP A 223 12.43 -12.00 32.16
CA ASP A 223 11.57 -11.42 33.20
C ASP A 223 10.34 -10.71 32.61
N ILE A 224 9.20 -10.87 33.29
CA ILE A 224 7.92 -10.36 32.81
C ILE A 224 7.80 -8.83 32.90
N ASN A 225 8.52 -8.20 33.84
CA ASN A 225 8.57 -6.75 33.95
C ASN A 225 9.44 -6.16 32.85
N GLU A 226 10.55 -6.81 32.48
CA GLU A 226 11.32 -6.44 31.28
C GLU A 226 10.46 -6.52 30.02
N ILE A 227 9.74 -7.64 29.79
CA ILE A 227 8.89 -7.80 28.60
C ILE A 227 7.80 -6.70 28.54
N TYR A 228 7.18 -6.38 29.68
CA TYR A 228 6.19 -5.30 29.81
C TYR A 228 6.80 -3.90 29.55
N GLU A 229 7.96 -3.59 30.12
CA GLU A 229 8.63 -2.30 29.93
C GLU A 229 9.10 -2.12 28.48
N GLN A 230 9.67 -3.15 27.87
CA GLN A 230 10.07 -3.07 26.46
C GLN A 230 8.86 -2.79 25.57
N LEU A 231 7.73 -3.49 25.76
CA LEU A 231 6.50 -3.22 24.99
C LEU A 231 5.95 -1.80 25.26
N CYS A 232 5.91 -1.35 26.51
CA CYS A 232 5.42 -0.01 26.85
C CYS A 232 6.29 1.10 26.26
N ASN A 233 7.57 0.84 26.02
CA ASN A 233 8.51 1.80 25.42
C ASN A 233 8.61 1.65 23.88
N GLN A 234 7.80 0.79 23.25
CA GLN A 234 7.79 0.58 21.80
C GLN A 234 6.92 1.59 21.03
N THR A 235 7.31 1.85 19.78
CA THR A 235 6.59 2.72 18.84
C THR A 235 6.81 2.25 17.40
N ILE A 236 5.72 1.95 16.68
CA ILE A 236 5.73 1.69 15.24
C ILE A 236 5.15 2.90 14.50
N ASP A 237 5.94 3.58 13.67
CA ASP A 237 5.47 4.70 12.83
C ASP A 237 5.15 4.18 11.42
N PHE A 238 3.86 4.09 11.13
CA PHE A 238 3.31 3.65 9.86
C PHE A 238 3.24 4.83 8.89
N VAL A 239 4.20 4.90 7.97
CA VAL A 239 4.23 5.94 6.94
C VAL A 239 3.34 5.50 5.77
N LEU A 240 2.09 5.96 5.79
CA LEU A 240 1.07 5.58 4.82
C LEU A 240 1.29 6.29 3.49
N THR A 241 1.22 5.54 2.38
CA THR A 241 1.49 6.09 1.05
C THR A 241 0.42 5.77 0.03
N THR A 242 0.15 6.72 -0.85
CA THR A 242 -0.67 6.53 -2.04
C THR A 242 0.15 5.82 -3.12
N HIS A 243 -0.51 4.97 -3.91
CA HIS A 243 0.12 4.19 -4.95
C HIS A 243 -0.60 4.37 -6.29
N PRO A 244 0.10 4.71 -7.39
CA PRO A 244 -0.54 4.85 -8.70
C PRO A 244 -1.17 3.53 -9.15
N THR A 245 -0.49 2.39 -8.95
CA THR A 245 -1.01 1.08 -9.36
C THR A 245 -2.08 0.50 -8.41
N GLN A 246 -2.69 1.31 -7.54
CA GLN A 246 -3.83 0.90 -6.72
C GLN A 246 -5.03 0.61 -7.65
N ALA A 247 -5.15 -0.66 -8.06
CA ALA A 247 -6.07 -1.09 -9.11
C ALA A 247 -7.54 -0.79 -8.77
N ILE A 248 -7.91 -0.94 -7.50
CA ILE A 248 -9.26 -0.75 -6.97
C ILE A 248 -9.47 0.73 -6.60
N ARG A 249 -10.50 1.36 -7.20
CA ARG A 249 -10.94 2.73 -6.86
C ARG A 249 -11.60 2.75 -5.47
N THR A 250 -11.47 3.85 -4.74
CA THR A 250 -11.92 3.99 -3.33
C THR A 250 -13.41 3.69 -3.14
N SER A 251 -14.27 4.03 -4.11
CA SER A 251 -15.69 3.66 -4.11
C SER A 251 -15.92 2.14 -4.14
N LEU A 252 -15.19 1.41 -4.99
CA LEU A 252 -15.22 -0.05 -5.04
C LEU A 252 -14.62 -0.67 -3.76
N LEU A 253 -13.55 -0.09 -3.23
CA LEU A 253 -12.90 -0.56 -1.99
C LEU A 253 -13.88 -0.58 -0.81
N LYS A 254 -14.73 0.46 -0.67
CA LYS A 254 -15.79 0.51 0.34
C LYS A 254 -16.77 -0.66 0.20
N ASN A 255 -17.21 -0.98 -1.01
CA ASN A 255 -18.10 -2.13 -1.27
C ASN A 255 -17.43 -3.48 -0.92
N TYR A 256 -16.18 -3.70 -1.35
CA TYR A 256 -15.48 -4.95 -1.08
C TYR A 256 -15.18 -5.18 0.41
N ILE A 257 -14.86 -4.11 1.16
CA ILE A 257 -14.75 -4.17 2.63
C ILE A 257 -16.09 -4.62 3.24
N GLN A 258 -17.21 -4.05 2.80
CA GLN A 258 -18.53 -4.48 3.28
C GLN A 258 -18.89 -5.92 2.92
N LEU A 259 -18.52 -6.42 1.74
CA LEU A 259 -18.68 -7.84 1.39
C LEU A 259 -17.93 -8.75 2.38
N ALA A 260 -16.68 -8.44 2.71
CA ALA A 260 -15.91 -9.22 3.68
C ALA A 260 -16.44 -9.09 5.12
N GLU A 261 -16.95 -7.93 5.52
CA GLU A 261 -17.64 -7.79 6.81
C GLU A 261 -18.96 -8.58 6.88
N LEU A 262 -19.69 -8.69 5.76
CA LEU A 262 -20.92 -9.51 5.66
C LEU A 262 -20.62 -11.01 5.76
N LEU A 263 -19.53 -11.50 5.15
CA LEU A 263 -19.06 -12.89 5.36
C LEU A 263 -18.76 -13.18 6.82
N LEU A 264 -18.10 -12.25 7.53
CA LEU A 264 -17.81 -12.36 8.95
C LEU A 264 -19.06 -12.25 9.85
N LYS A 265 -20.11 -11.54 9.40
CA LYS A 265 -21.42 -11.48 10.08
C LYS A 265 -22.19 -12.80 9.90
N LEU A 266 -22.16 -13.39 8.70
CA LEU A 266 -22.79 -14.70 8.42
C LEU A 266 -22.25 -15.83 9.30
N ASP A 267 -20.95 -15.82 9.65
CA ASP A 267 -20.32 -16.79 10.57
C ASP A 267 -20.94 -16.86 11.97
N ASN A 268 -21.74 -15.87 12.35
CA ASN A 268 -22.34 -15.75 13.69
C ASN A 268 -23.89 -15.71 13.63
N THR A 269 -24.48 -15.91 12.44
CA THR A 269 -25.93 -15.70 12.18
C THR A 269 -26.63 -17.02 11.86
N ASP A 270 -26.54 -17.99 12.77
CA ASP A 270 -27.09 -19.34 12.57
C ASP A 270 -28.50 -19.55 13.16
N LYS A 271 -28.96 -18.68 14.07
CA LYS A 271 -30.23 -18.88 14.80
C LYS A 271 -31.47 -18.21 14.17
N GLU A 272 -31.31 -17.29 13.21
CA GLU A 272 -32.40 -16.48 12.67
C GLU A 272 -32.36 -16.42 11.13
N LEU A 273 -33.28 -17.14 10.47
CA LEU A 273 -33.32 -17.27 9.02
C LEU A 273 -33.50 -15.94 8.28
N TYR A 274 -34.32 -15.02 8.81
CA TYR A 274 -34.52 -13.70 8.17
C TYR A 274 -33.26 -12.82 8.23
N LYS A 275 -32.51 -12.85 9.35
CA LYS A 275 -31.20 -12.16 9.44
C LYS A 275 -30.22 -12.75 8.43
N LYS A 276 -30.20 -14.07 8.28
CA LYS A 276 -29.37 -14.78 7.29
C LYS A 276 -29.73 -14.36 5.86
N LYS A 277 -31.03 -14.33 5.52
CA LYS A 277 -31.52 -13.82 4.23
C LYS A 277 -31.09 -12.37 3.99
N LEU A 278 -31.32 -11.47 4.96
CA LEU A 278 -30.96 -10.06 4.85
C LEU A 278 -29.45 -9.86 4.62
N LEU A 279 -28.59 -10.67 5.23
CA LEU A 279 -27.14 -10.64 4.96
C LEU A 279 -26.81 -11.10 3.53
N TYR A 280 -27.52 -12.09 2.97
CA TYR A 280 -27.36 -12.53 1.59
C TYR A 280 -27.90 -11.54 0.56
N ASP A 281 -29.05 -10.92 0.83
CA ASP A 281 -29.61 -9.85 -0.01
C ASP A 281 -28.64 -8.66 -0.05
N ASN A 282 -28.05 -8.28 1.09
CA ASN A 282 -26.98 -7.28 1.15
C ASN A 282 -25.70 -7.70 0.38
N LEU A 283 -25.27 -8.96 0.46
CA LEU A 283 -24.13 -9.46 -0.34
C LEU A 283 -24.43 -9.32 -1.85
N LYS A 284 -25.64 -9.68 -2.31
CA LYS A 284 -26.06 -9.48 -3.70
C LYS A 284 -26.07 -8.00 -4.09
N THR A 285 -26.59 -7.12 -3.23
CA THR A 285 -26.59 -5.66 -3.45
C THR A 285 -25.18 -5.09 -3.60
N TYR A 286 -24.24 -5.43 -2.71
CA TYR A 286 -22.86 -4.93 -2.83
C TYR A 286 -22.08 -5.55 -4.00
N LEU A 287 -22.38 -6.80 -4.39
CA LEU A 287 -21.85 -7.40 -5.62
C LEU A 287 -22.36 -6.68 -6.87
N LEU A 288 -23.67 -6.46 -6.99
CA LEU A 288 -24.28 -5.73 -8.11
C LEU A 288 -23.79 -4.27 -8.18
N ALA A 289 -23.73 -3.58 -7.03
CA ALA A 289 -23.19 -2.23 -6.95
C ALA A 289 -21.71 -2.17 -7.34
N SER A 290 -20.92 -3.20 -7.06
CA SER A 290 -19.52 -3.29 -7.49
C SER A 290 -19.40 -3.58 -9.00
N TRP A 291 -20.27 -4.42 -9.56
CA TRP A 291 -20.31 -4.70 -11.00
C TRP A 291 -20.72 -3.47 -11.82
N LYS A 292 -21.75 -2.74 -11.38
CA LYS A 292 -22.27 -1.52 -12.03
C LYS A 292 -21.44 -0.26 -11.73
N THR A 293 -20.36 -0.35 -10.96
CA THR A 293 -19.46 0.78 -10.66
C THR A 293 -18.23 0.71 -11.55
N ASP A 294 -17.99 1.75 -12.36
CA ASP A 294 -16.84 1.82 -13.26
C ASP A 294 -15.51 1.49 -12.55
N VAL A 295 -14.75 0.55 -13.10
CA VAL A 295 -13.47 0.08 -12.57
C VAL A 295 -12.31 0.97 -13.08
N ILE A 296 -12.54 1.72 -14.16
CA ILE A 296 -11.58 2.63 -14.78
C ILE A 296 -11.60 4.00 -14.07
N ARG A 297 -10.41 4.61 -13.94
CA ARG A 297 -10.27 6.03 -13.56
C ARG A 297 -10.26 6.85 -14.87
N ARG A 298 -11.44 7.28 -15.36
CA ARG A 298 -11.52 8.08 -16.60
C ARG A 298 -10.85 9.46 -16.47
N ILE A 299 -10.88 10.03 -15.27
CA ILE A 299 -10.14 11.25 -14.90
C ILE A 299 -8.87 10.86 -14.14
N LYS A 300 -7.75 11.54 -14.42
CA LYS A 300 -6.49 11.38 -13.68
C LYS A 300 -6.62 11.98 -12.28
N PRO A 301 -6.32 11.24 -11.19
CA PRO A 301 -6.40 11.79 -9.84
C PRO A 301 -5.30 12.84 -9.61
N THR A 302 -5.64 13.91 -8.90
CA THR A 302 -4.69 14.90 -8.38
C THR A 302 -4.00 14.38 -7.11
N PRO A 303 -2.91 15.01 -6.65
CA PRO A 303 -2.35 14.70 -5.33
C PRO A 303 -3.30 14.98 -4.16
N ILE A 304 -4.31 15.84 -4.35
CA ILE A 304 -5.36 16.10 -3.36
C ILE A 304 -6.36 14.94 -3.32
N ASP A 305 -6.79 14.40 -4.46
CA ASP A 305 -7.63 13.19 -4.51
C ASP A 305 -6.94 11.98 -3.86
N GLU A 306 -5.63 11.85 -4.07
CA GLU A 306 -4.78 10.87 -3.41
C GLU A 306 -4.78 11.05 -1.88
N ALA A 307 -4.63 12.28 -1.38
CA ALA A 307 -4.67 12.58 0.06
C ALA A 307 -6.06 12.35 0.68
N ILE A 308 -7.14 12.81 0.02
CA ILE A 308 -8.52 12.57 0.43
C ILE A 308 -8.77 11.07 0.55
N SER A 309 -8.42 10.29 -0.49
CA SER A 309 -8.60 8.84 -0.47
C SER A 309 -7.80 8.12 0.62
N LEU A 310 -6.74 8.74 1.16
CA LEU A 310 -5.99 8.18 2.28
C LEU A 310 -6.65 8.50 3.62
N VAL A 311 -7.08 9.76 3.82
CA VAL A 311 -7.86 10.19 5.00
C VAL A 311 -9.13 9.34 5.15
N ASP A 312 -9.82 9.10 4.04
CA ASP A 312 -11.01 8.25 3.91
C ASP A 312 -10.76 6.82 4.46
N ILE A 313 -9.55 6.28 4.29
CA ILE A 313 -9.13 4.98 4.84
C ILE A 313 -8.76 5.10 6.32
N VAL A 314 -8.00 6.13 6.73
CA VAL A 314 -7.61 6.31 8.14
C VAL A 314 -8.84 6.43 9.04
N GLU A 315 -9.83 7.23 8.63
CA GLU A 315 -11.12 7.38 9.31
C GLU A 315 -11.85 6.04 9.48
N ASN A 316 -12.16 5.37 8.36
CA ASN A 316 -13.06 4.22 8.36
C ASN A 316 -12.38 2.92 8.82
N CYS A 317 -11.06 2.80 8.65
CA CYS A 317 -10.32 1.56 8.87
C CYS A 317 -9.37 1.60 10.07
N ILE A 318 -8.96 2.77 10.57
CA ILE A 318 -7.88 2.90 11.58
C ILE A 318 -8.35 3.63 12.85
N PHE A 319 -8.82 4.87 12.73
CA PHE A 319 -9.03 5.81 13.85
C PHE A 319 -9.91 5.25 14.97
N TYR A 320 -11.10 4.77 14.66
CA TYR A 320 -12.03 4.20 15.65
C TYR A 320 -11.65 2.77 16.12
N ARG A 321 -10.66 2.14 15.48
CA ARG A 321 -10.25 0.77 15.77
C ARG A 321 -9.04 0.70 16.71
N ILE A 322 -8.17 1.72 16.72
CA ILE A 322 -6.98 1.78 17.59
C ILE A 322 -7.27 1.50 19.08
N PRO A 323 -8.25 2.14 19.74
CA PRO A 323 -8.45 1.91 21.18
C PRO A 323 -8.86 0.46 21.51
N ASN A 324 -9.59 -0.20 20.60
CA ASN A 324 -9.95 -1.62 20.73
C ASN A 324 -8.72 -2.54 20.66
N ILE A 325 -7.68 -2.15 19.91
CA ILE A 325 -6.45 -2.93 19.76
C ILE A 325 -5.57 -2.75 21.01
N ILE A 326 -5.47 -1.52 21.55
CA ILE A 326 -4.73 -1.29 22.79
C ILE A 326 -5.42 -2.00 23.97
N ARG A 327 -6.77 -2.02 24.02
CA ARG A 327 -7.54 -2.85 24.99
C ARG A 327 -7.32 -4.35 24.83
N TYR A 328 -7.05 -4.87 23.63
CA TYR A 328 -6.63 -6.28 23.49
C TYR A 328 -5.28 -6.51 24.18
N ILE A 329 -4.32 -5.59 24.03
CA ILE A 329 -3.01 -5.72 24.70
C ILE A 329 -3.15 -5.57 26.22
N ASP A 330 -3.97 -4.63 26.71
CA ASP A 330 -4.30 -4.52 28.14
C ASP A 330 -4.85 -5.84 28.70
N ASN A 331 -5.71 -6.54 27.93
CA ASN A 331 -6.24 -7.84 28.33
C ASN A 331 -5.16 -8.93 28.34
N VAL A 332 -4.22 -8.95 27.38
CA VAL A 332 -3.07 -9.88 27.40
C VAL A 332 -2.21 -9.62 28.63
N PHE A 333 -1.99 -8.36 29.01
CA PHE A 333 -1.24 -7.99 30.22
C PHE A 333 -1.97 -8.45 31.48
N PHE A 334 -3.30 -8.28 31.54
CA PHE A 334 -4.12 -8.73 32.65
C PHE A 334 -4.06 -10.25 32.87
N GLU A 335 -4.02 -11.07 31.81
CA GLU A 335 -3.82 -12.53 31.93
C GLU A 335 -2.48 -12.92 32.58
N TYR A 336 -1.50 -12.01 32.59
CA TYR A 336 -0.20 -12.16 33.25
C TYR A 336 -0.08 -11.39 34.57
N ASN A 337 -1.18 -10.87 35.12
CA ASN A 337 -1.25 -9.97 36.29
C ASN A 337 -0.47 -8.64 36.13
N MET A 338 -0.15 -8.24 34.90
CA MET A 338 0.54 -6.98 34.61
C MET A 338 -0.45 -5.82 34.47
N PRO A 339 -0.06 -4.58 34.84
CA PRO A 339 -0.90 -3.40 34.65
C PRO A 339 -1.17 -3.12 33.16
N PRO A 340 -2.24 -2.38 32.80
CA PRO A 340 -2.52 -1.98 31.42
C PRO A 340 -1.42 -1.08 30.85
N ILE A 341 -1.34 -0.95 29.52
CA ILE A 341 -0.34 -0.11 28.86
C ILE A 341 -0.37 1.31 29.43
N LYS A 342 0.82 1.80 29.82
CA LYS A 342 1.06 3.15 30.35
C LYS A 342 0.43 4.19 29.44
N LEU A 343 -0.25 5.19 30.02
CA LEU A 343 -0.88 6.26 29.24
C LEU A 343 0.12 7.05 28.39
N SER A 344 1.40 7.10 28.76
CA SER A 344 2.45 7.76 27.97
C SER A 344 2.88 7.00 26.71
N SER A 345 2.58 5.70 26.60
CA SER A 345 3.06 4.83 25.51
C SER A 345 2.43 5.16 24.16
N LYS A 346 3.28 5.40 23.15
CA LYS A 346 2.87 5.67 21.76
C LYS A 346 3.09 4.43 20.88
N ILE A 347 2.36 3.35 21.20
CA ILE A 347 2.50 2.01 20.59
C ILE A 347 2.53 2.04 19.06
N CYS A 348 1.73 2.91 18.44
CA CYS A 348 1.86 3.22 17.02
C CYS A 348 1.61 4.71 16.73
N LEU A 349 2.10 5.15 15.58
CA LEU A 349 1.93 6.48 15.01
C LEU A 349 1.59 6.36 13.52
N PHE A 350 0.99 7.39 12.94
CA PHE A 350 0.64 7.43 11.52
C PHE A 350 1.22 8.68 10.84
N SER A 351 2.07 8.45 9.85
CA SER A 351 2.63 9.47 8.96
C SER A 351 2.06 9.32 7.55
N SER A 352 2.25 10.31 6.69
CA SER A 352 1.81 10.29 5.29
C SER A 352 2.82 10.92 4.35
N TRP A 353 2.80 10.49 3.08
CA TRP A 353 3.50 11.14 1.96
C TRP A 353 2.55 11.87 0.99
N ALA A 354 1.23 11.69 1.12
CA ALA A 354 0.27 12.23 0.16
C ALA A 354 0.20 13.77 0.29
N GLY A 355 0.60 14.50 -0.76
CA GLY A 355 0.71 15.97 -0.74
C GLY A 355 2.01 16.53 -0.17
N GLY A 356 2.95 15.69 0.27
CA GLY A 356 4.28 16.11 0.78
C GLY A 356 5.45 15.56 -0.04
N ASP A 357 5.33 14.34 -0.56
CA ASP A 357 6.32 13.73 -1.46
C ASP A 357 6.17 14.25 -2.89
N ARG A 358 7.17 15.05 -3.30
CA ARG A 358 7.26 15.75 -4.57
C ARG A 358 8.39 15.24 -5.48
N ASP A 359 9.08 14.16 -5.10
CA ASP A 359 10.11 13.52 -5.94
C ASP A 359 9.54 13.21 -7.34
N GLY A 360 10.02 13.97 -8.32
CA GLY A 360 9.59 13.89 -9.70
C GLY A 360 8.06 14.03 -9.91
N ASN A 361 7.36 14.69 -8.98
CA ASN A 361 5.92 14.95 -9.07
C ASN A 361 5.65 16.47 -9.09
N PRO A 362 5.71 17.12 -10.27
CA PRO A 362 5.54 18.57 -10.38
C PRO A 362 4.15 19.08 -9.96
N PHE A 363 3.18 18.17 -9.79
CA PHE A 363 1.83 18.49 -9.31
C PHE A 363 1.72 18.64 -7.79
N VAL A 364 2.74 18.28 -7.01
CA VAL A 364 2.79 18.56 -5.56
C VAL A 364 3.48 19.90 -5.37
N LEU A 365 2.65 20.94 -5.28
CA LEU A 365 3.05 22.32 -5.08
C LEU A 365 3.15 22.65 -3.57
N PRO A 366 3.80 23.75 -3.16
CA PRO A 366 3.74 24.25 -1.79
C PRO A 366 2.29 24.39 -1.27
N GLU A 367 1.39 24.88 -2.12
CA GLU A 367 -0.04 25.05 -1.83
C GLU A 367 -0.74 23.71 -1.60
N THR A 368 -0.34 22.65 -2.31
CA THR A 368 -0.82 21.27 -2.08
C THR A 368 -0.45 20.78 -0.68
N THR A 369 0.78 21.04 -0.23
CA THR A 369 1.25 20.70 1.11
C THR A 369 0.48 21.47 2.19
N ARG A 370 0.28 22.79 2.00
CA ARG A 370 -0.55 23.62 2.90
C ARG A 370 -1.99 23.07 2.99
N TYR A 371 -2.62 22.81 1.85
CA TYR A 371 -3.99 22.29 1.77
C TYR A 371 -4.13 20.95 2.51
N VAL A 372 -3.23 19.98 2.27
CA VAL A 372 -3.35 18.65 2.89
C VAL A 372 -3.12 18.70 4.40
N CYS A 373 -2.15 19.49 4.90
CA CYS A 373 -1.98 19.66 6.35
C CYS A 373 -3.22 20.30 7.01
N TYR A 374 -3.83 21.32 6.38
CA TYR A 374 -5.04 21.94 6.90
C TYR A 374 -6.25 20.99 6.82
N MET A 375 -6.40 20.23 5.73
CA MET A 375 -7.45 19.22 5.55
C MET A 375 -7.34 18.12 6.61
N ASN A 376 -6.13 17.63 6.88
CA ASN A 376 -5.88 16.62 7.91
C ASN A 376 -6.20 17.16 9.32
N LYS A 377 -5.88 18.44 9.62
CA LYS A 377 -6.23 19.08 10.91
C LYS A 377 -7.73 19.29 11.08
N ILE A 378 -8.43 19.70 10.03
CA ILE A 378 -9.91 19.75 10.01
C ILE A 378 -10.50 18.37 10.28
N ARG A 379 -10.07 17.34 9.53
CA ARG A 379 -10.68 16.01 9.65
C ARG A 379 -10.34 15.34 10.98
N GLY A 380 -9.10 15.49 11.48
CA GLY A 380 -8.73 15.04 12.82
C GLY A 380 -9.67 15.60 13.88
N CYS A 381 -9.86 16.92 13.91
CA CYS A 381 -10.80 17.56 14.82
C CYS A 381 -12.25 17.06 14.64
N GLU A 382 -12.74 16.92 13.39
CA GLU A 382 -14.08 16.41 13.09
C GLU A 382 -14.32 14.98 13.60
N LEU A 383 -13.28 14.13 13.64
CA LEU A 383 -13.37 12.77 14.18
C LEU A 383 -13.39 12.74 15.72
N PHE A 384 -12.79 13.74 16.39
CA PHE A 384 -12.90 13.87 17.85
C PHE A 384 -14.26 14.41 18.31
N ILE A 385 -14.91 15.30 17.53
CA ILE A 385 -16.23 15.86 17.87
C ILE A 385 -17.25 14.80 18.37
N PRO A 386 -17.57 13.71 17.64
CA PRO A 386 -18.55 12.71 18.11
C PRO A 386 -18.07 11.94 19.35
N MET A 387 -16.76 11.80 19.57
CA MET A 387 -16.20 11.19 20.78
C MET A 387 -16.40 12.11 21.99
N ILE A 388 -16.10 13.41 21.85
CA ILE A 388 -16.32 14.40 22.89
C ILE A 388 -17.83 14.58 23.17
N GLU A 389 -18.68 14.61 22.15
CA GLU A 389 -20.14 14.65 22.32
C GLU A 389 -20.67 13.39 23.04
N LYS A 390 -20.04 12.23 22.89
CA LYS A 390 -20.34 11.06 23.71
C LYS A 390 -19.89 11.25 25.17
N LEU A 391 -18.66 11.72 25.42
CA LEU A 391 -18.22 12.05 26.78
C LEU A 391 -19.11 13.11 27.47
N ILE A 392 -19.62 14.11 26.74
CA ILE A 392 -20.56 15.13 27.24
C ILE A 392 -21.93 14.53 27.61
N ARG A 393 -22.32 13.39 27.02
CA ARG A 393 -23.53 12.64 27.38
C ARG A 393 -23.29 11.71 28.56
N ASP A 394 -22.12 11.07 28.62
CA ASP A 394 -21.80 10.03 29.60
C ASP A 394 -21.29 10.59 30.95
N LEU A 395 -20.50 11.68 30.95
CA LEU A 395 -19.82 12.21 32.14
C LEU A 395 -20.61 13.33 32.85
N THR A 396 -21.83 13.00 33.28
CA THR A 396 -22.73 13.88 34.07
C THR A 396 -22.44 13.88 35.58
N LEU A 397 -21.25 13.43 35.99
CA LEU A 397 -20.84 13.30 37.38
C LEU A 397 -20.68 14.67 38.07
N HIS A 398 -21.16 14.76 39.32
CA HIS A 398 -21.08 15.98 40.14
C HIS A 398 -19.92 15.98 41.15
N HIS A 399 -19.39 14.79 41.47
CA HIS A 399 -18.28 14.60 42.40
C HIS A 399 -16.94 14.62 41.63
N CYS A 400 -16.04 15.52 42.03
CA CYS A 400 -14.73 15.72 41.43
C CYS A 400 -13.76 16.31 42.46
N THR A 401 -12.46 16.24 42.19
CA THR A 401 -11.47 16.82 43.10
C THR A 401 -11.52 18.35 43.11
N GLN A 402 -11.06 18.95 44.21
CA GLN A 402 -11.04 20.41 44.37
C GLN A 402 -10.03 21.10 43.43
N HIS A 403 -8.95 20.39 43.06
CA HIS A 403 -8.03 20.84 42.01
C HIS A 403 -8.77 21.00 40.69
N PHE A 404 -9.43 19.93 40.21
CA PHE A 404 -10.19 19.94 38.97
C PHE A 404 -11.33 20.98 38.96
N ARG A 405 -12.04 21.15 40.07
CA ARG A 405 -13.07 22.19 40.22
C ARG A 405 -12.49 23.61 40.05
N SER A 406 -11.24 23.82 40.44
CA SER A 406 -10.53 25.10 40.29
C SER A 406 -9.98 25.26 38.87
N TYR A 407 -9.41 24.21 38.30
CA TYR A 407 -8.93 24.14 36.91
C TYR A 407 -10.05 24.45 35.90
N VAL A 408 -11.19 23.78 36.01
CA VAL A 408 -12.34 24.00 35.11
C VAL A 408 -12.89 25.42 35.24
N LYS A 409 -12.85 26.04 36.44
CA LYS A 409 -13.21 27.45 36.59
C LYS A 409 -12.25 28.36 35.81
N LEU A 410 -10.94 28.14 35.90
CA LEU A 410 -9.95 28.93 35.16
C LEU A 410 -10.12 28.78 33.65
N LEU A 411 -10.32 27.54 33.18
CA LEU A 411 -10.59 27.21 31.78
C LEU A 411 -11.91 27.84 31.28
N GLU A 412 -12.94 27.93 32.11
CA GLU A 412 -14.19 28.64 31.80
C GLU A 412 -14.03 30.17 31.83
N ASP A 413 -13.27 30.71 32.79
CA ASP A 413 -13.00 32.15 32.91
C ASP A 413 -12.21 32.65 31.68
N GLU A 414 -11.21 31.89 31.21
CA GLU A 414 -10.44 32.12 29.97
C GLU A 414 -11.35 32.30 28.73
N VAL A 415 -12.27 31.35 28.52
CA VAL A 415 -13.15 31.33 27.33
C VAL A 415 -14.48 32.06 27.54
N SER A 416 -14.69 32.66 28.72
CA SER A 416 -15.98 33.20 29.17
C SER A 416 -16.57 34.24 28.22
N HIS A 417 -15.74 35.13 27.70
CA HIS A 417 -16.11 36.19 26.75
C HIS A 417 -16.57 35.67 25.38
N TYR A 418 -16.24 34.42 25.02
CA TYR A 418 -16.61 33.81 23.73
C TYR A 418 -17.79 32.84 23.86
N ILE A 419 -17.79 31.99 24.90
CA ILE A 419 -18.78 30.91 25.08
C ILE A 419 -19.93 31.31 26.03
N PHE A 420 -19.62 31.98 27.13
CA PHE A 420 -20.51 32.10 28.30
C PHE A 420 -21.02 33.52 28.56
N ASP A 421 -20.81 34.45 27.61
CA ASP A 421 -21.15 35.86 27.77
C ASP A 421 -22.66 36.11 28.02
N LYS A 422 -22.96 36.85 29.08
CA LYS A 422 -24.32 37.23 29.50
C LYS A 422 -25.03 38.10 28.48
N ASP A 423 -24.29 38.93 27.76
CA ASP A 423 -24.83 39.91 26.81
C ASP A 423 -25.11 39.27 25.43
N ARG A 424 -24.93 37.94 25.32
CA ARG A 424 -25.18 37.12 24.12
C ARG A 424 -24.43 37.63 22.88
N LYS A 425 -23.10 37.70 22.96
CA LYS A 425 -22.25 37.93 21.78
C LYS A 425 -22.52 36.89 20.67
N TYR A 426 -22.17 37.26 19.44
CA TYR A 426 -22.39 36.49 18.21
C TYR A 426 -21.98 35.01 18.31
N LEU A 427 -20.83 34.70 18.93
CA LEU A 427 -20.38 33.33 19.14
C LEU A 427 -21.28 32.56 20.12
N SER A 428 -21.61 33.12 21.29
CA SER A 428 -22.47 32.41 22.25
C SER A 428 -23.88 32.19 21.70
N GLN A 429 -24.39 33.08 20.82
CA GLN A 429 -25.62 32.82 20.06
C GLN A 429 -25.49 31.65 19.08
N LYS A 430 -24.43 31.61 18.24
CA LYS A 430 -24.15 30.46 17.34
C LYS A 430 -24.06 29.15 18.14
N PHE A 431 -23.27 29.14 19.21
CA PHE A 431 -23.09 27.95 20.05
C PHE A 431 -24.35 27.57 20.85
N HIS A 432 -25.26 28.49 21.14
CA HIS A 432 -26.54 28.18 21.79
C HIS A 432 -27.45 27.30 20.93
N TRP A 433 -27.43 27.49 19.61
CA TRP A 433 -28.18 26.65 18.66
C TRP A 433 -27.49 25.30 18.40
N PHE A 434 -26.16 25.27 18.40
CA PHE A 434 -25.39 24.04 18.14
C PHE A 434 -25.05 23.22 19.40
N SER A 435 -25.41 23.67 20.60
CA SER A 435 -25.25 22.91 21.85
C SER A 435 -26.54 22.14 22.18
N PRO A 436 -26.54 20.80 22.14
CA PRO A 436 -27.70 19.99 22.57
C PRO A 436 -27.99 20.04 24.09
N PHE A 437 -27.27 20.88 24.85
CA PHE A 437 -27.14 20.81 26.31
C PHE A 437 -27.39 22.17 26.97
N SER A 438 -28.41 22.91 26.52
CA SER A 438 -28.76 24.21 27.07
C SER A 438 -29.05 24.14 28.58
N LYS A 439 -28.50 25.10 29.35
CA LYS A 439 -28.45 25.08 30.82
C LYS A 439 -27.75 23.84 31.40
N SER A 440 -26.46 23.66 31.09
CA SER A 440 -25.59 22.74 31.83
C SER A 440 -25.71 22.99 33.34
N ASN A 441 -25.91 21.93 34.11
CA ASN A 441 -26.02 22.02 35.56
C ASN A 441 -24.68 22.51 36.12
N LYS A 442 -24.70 23.52 37.00
CA LYS A 442 -23.48 24.11 37.59
C LYS A 442 -22.60 23.05 38.28
N ASN A 443 -23.18 21.95 38.73
CA ASN A 443 -22.49 20.87 39.42
C ASN A 443 -21.83 19.85 38.48
N GLU A 444 -22.15 19.80 37.18
CA GLU A 444 -21.60 18.83 36.21
C GLU A 444 -20.21 19.26 35.70
N ILE A 445 -19.19 19.23 36.57
CA ILE A 445 -17.89 19.87 36.31
C ILE A 445 -17.15 19.27 35.10
N TYR A 446 -17.11 17.94 34.94
CA TYR A 446 -16.48 17.29 33.78
C TYR A 446 -17.15 17.69 32.46
N ARG A 447 -18.48 17.78 32.46
CA ARG A 447 -19.28 18.17 31.30
C ARG A 447 -18.96 19.60 30.85
N ARG A 448 -18.74 20.51 31.81
CA ARG A 448 -18.35 21.91 31.56
C ARG A 448 -16.97 22.00 30.90
N ALA A 449 -15.98 21.25 31.39
CA ALA A 449 -14.67 21.13 30.75
C ALA A 449 -14.76 20.63 29.30
N LEU A 450 -15.54 19.55 29.08
CA LEU A 450 -15.71 18.95 27.76
C LEU A 450 -16.50 19.83 26.78
N LEU A 451 -17.40 20.71 27.27
CA LEU A 451 -18.05 21.73 26.44
C LEU A 451 -17.05 22.78 25.93
N VAL A 452 -16.05 23.15 26.74
CA VAL A 452 -14.93 24.00 26.28
C VAL A 452 -14.09 23.27 25.23
N VAL A 453 -13.72 22.01 25.47
CA VAL A 453 -13.01 21.16 24.48
C VAL A 453 -13.76 21.10 23.14
N TRP A 454 -15.07 20.85 23.18
CA TRP A 454 -15.92 20.81 21.98
C TRP A 454 -15.93 22.17 21.25
N ALA A 455 -16.02 23.28 21.98
CA ALA A 455 -15.99 24.62 21.38
C ALA A 455 -14.61 24.95 20.78
N LYS A 456 -13.50 24.64 21.46
CA LYS A 456 -12.14 24.80 20.92
C LYS A 456 -11.94 23.95 19.66
N LEU A 457 -12.39 22.69 19.63
CA LEU A 457 -12.37 21.83 18.43
C LEU A 457 -13.20 22.41 17.27
N LYS A 458 -14.44 22.86 17.53
CA LYS A 458 -15.28 23.52 16.50
C LYS A 458 -14.62 24.80 15.96
N SER A 459 -13.87 25.51 16.81
CA SER A 459 -13.14 26.72 16.44
C SER A 459 -11.95 26.41 15.52
N VAL A 460 -11.15 25.37 15.81
CA VAL A 460 -10.12 24.87 14.87
C VAL A 460 -10.76 24.54 13.51
N ILE A 461 -11.88 23.82 13.50
CA ILE A 461 -12.59 23.44 12.27
C ILE A 461 -13.07 24.68 11.50
N HIS A 462 -13.52 25.74 12.17
CA HIS A 462 -13.96 26.98 11.53
C HIS A 462 -12.77 27.75 10.92
N VAL A 463 -11.74 28.04 11.71
CA VAL A 463 -10.54 28.77 11.29
C VAL A 463 -9.86 28.11 10.10
N TYR A 464 -9.58 26.80 10.19
CA TYR A 464 -8.88 26.11 9.10
C TYR A 464 -9.76 25.92 7.84
N LYS A 465 -11.10 25.90 7.95
CA LYS A 465 -11.98 25.96 6.77
C LYS A 465 -11.95 27.32 6.10
N ALA A 466 -11.96 28.42 6.86
CA ALA A 466 -11.77 29.76 6.30
C ALA A 466 -10.41 29.88 5.59
N LEU A 467 -9.32 29.42 6.21
CA LEU A 467 -7.97 29.40 5.63
C LEU A 467 -7.89 28.59 4.33
N ILE A 468 -8.48 27.39 4.25
CA ILE A 468 -8.54 26.60 3.00
C ILE A 468 -9.35 27.31 1.92
N SER A 469 -10.46 27.95 2.29
CA SER A 469 -11.34 28.68 1.36
C SER A 469 -10.84 30.09 1.02
N CYS A 470 -9.66 30.49 1.49
CA CYS A 470 -9.11 31.85 1.38
C CYS A 470 -10.09 32.96 1.83
N GLN A 471 -10.94 32.64 2.82
CA GLN A 471 -11.86 33.58 3.46
C GLN A 471 -11.20 34.23 4.68
N PRO A 472 -11.62 35.44 5.09
CA PRO A 472 -11.13 36.07 6.31
C PRO A 472 -11.44 35.18 7.52
N VAL A 473 -10.47 35.04 8.41
CA VAL A 473 -10.64 34.34 9.69
C VAL A 473 -11.40 35.25 10.66
N ASP A 474 -12.39 34.70 11.34
CA ASP A 474 -13.13 35.36 12.43
C ASP A 474 -12.26 35.30 13.71
N GLU A 475 -11.74 36.45 14.14
CA GLU A 475 -10.75 36.55 15.21
C GLU A 475 -11.19 35.89 16.53
N ASP A 476 -12.49 35.88 16.84
CA ASP A 476 -12.97 35.30 18.09
C ASP A 476 -12.93 33.75 18.05
N PHE A 477 -13.05 33.14 16.87
CA PHE A 477 -12.75 31.72 16.70
C PHE A 477 -11.25 31.43 16.69
N GLU A 478 -10.42 32.34 16.16
CA GLU A 478 -8.96 32.19 16.20
C GLU A 478 -8.40 32.24 17.61
N LYS A 479 -8.92 33.14 18.46
CA LYS A 479 -8.57 33.23 19.88
C LYS A 479 -9.12 32.07 20.72
N LEU A 480 -10.15 31.37 20.24
CA LEU A 480 -10.81 30.26 20.95
C LEU A 480 -10.29 28.87 20.53
N MET A 481 -9.55 28.73 19.42
CA MET A 481 -9.11 27.43 18.93
C MET A 481 -7.99 26.81 19.78
N PHE A 482 -7.84 25.48 19.71
CA PHE A 482 -6.66 24.80 20.26
C PHE A 482 -5.39 25.17 19.49
N ASN A 483 -4.34 25.58 20.22
CA ASN A 483 -3.06 25.98 19.64
C ASN A 483 -2.23 24.78 19.18
N ASN A 484 -2.22 23.73 19.99
CA ASN A 484 -1.46 22.50 19.78
C ASN A 484 -2.23 21.28 20.31
N SER A 485 -1.68 20.09 20.10
CA SER A 485 -2.32 18.83 20.51
C SER A 485 -2.18 18.53 22.02
N ASP A 486 -1.23 19.16 22.69
CA ASP A 486 -0.91 18.93 24.10
C ASP A 486 -1.91 19.65 25.03
N GLU A 487 -2.37 20.86 24.64
CA GLU A 487 -3.47 21.61 25.25
C GLU A 487 -4.79 20.80 25.27
N PHE A 488 -5.05 20.04 24.20
CA PHE A 488 -6.21 19.13 24.11
C PHE A 488 -6.01 17.86 24.95
N GLU A 489 -4.79 17.33 25.04
CA GLU A 489 -4.49 16.19 25.90
C GLU A 489 -4.64 16.56 27.39
N GLU A 490 -4.15 17.74 27.80
CA GLU A 490 -4.16 18.23 29.19
C GLU A 490 -5.56 18.19 29.81
N ILE A 491 -6.56 18.81 29.16
CA ILE A 491 -7.93 18.90 29.69
C ILE A 491 -8.55 17.50 29.87
N LEU A 492 -8.24 16.56 28.98
CA LEU A 492 -8.69 15.17 29.10
C LEU A 492 -7.93 14.39 30.20
N MET A 493 -6.64 14.66 30.36
CA MET A 493 -5.82 14.09 31.44
C MET A 493 -6.24 14.61 32.81
N GLU A 494 -6.64 15.88 32.94
CA GLU A 494 -7.23 16.42 34.17
C GLU A 494 -8.59 15.80 34.50
N CYS A 495 -9.43 15.55 33.50
CA CYS A 495 -10.64 14.73 33.69
C CYS A 495 -10.30 13.33 34.20
N TYR A 496 -9.27 12.69 33.64
CA TYR A 496 -8.84 11.33 34.00
C TYR A 496 -8.27 11.25 35.42
N LYS A 497 -7.39 12.19 35.80
CA LYS A 497 -6.82 12.31 37.17
C LYS A 497 -7.93 12.47 38.18
N SER A 498 -8.79 13.48 37.96
CA SER A 498 -9.88 13.82 38.87
C SER A 498 -10.88 12.68 39.06
N LEU A 499 -11.23 11.95 38.00
CA LEU A 499 -12.04 10.73 38.11
C LEU A 499 -11.34 9.64 38.93
N SER A 500 -10.05 9.39 38.67
CA SER A 500 -9.28 8.34 39.37
C SER A 500 -9.12 8.64 40.86
N GLU A 501 -8.72 9.87 41.20
CA GLU A 501 -8.60 10.37 42.57
C GLU A 501 -9.95 10.40 43.29
N SER A 502 -11.05 10.63 42.57
CA SER A 502 -12.43 10.59 43.09
C SER A 502 -12.99 9.16 43.23
N GLY A 503 -12.18 8.11 43.11
CA GLY A 503 -12.64 6.71 43.19
C GLY A 503 -13.49 6.24 41.99
N ASN A 504 -13.55 7.03 40.91
CA ASN A 504 -14.30 6.75 39.68
C ASN A 504 -13.41 6.14 38.58
N SER A 505 -12.32 5.45 38.94
CA SER A 505 -11.30 4.94 38.02
C SER A 505 -11.84 4.03 36.90
N LEU A 506 -12.90 3.25 37.17
CA LEU A 506 -13.58 2.43 36.15
C LEU A 506 -14.17 3.28 35.00
N ILE A 507 -14.56 4.52 35.28
CA ILE A 507 -15.09 5.47 34.30
C ILE A 507 -13.93 6.13 33.52
N ALA A 508 -12.82 6.43 34.20
CA ALA A 508 -11.59 6.95 33.60
C ALA A 508 -10.96 5.93 32.60
N GLU A 509 -10.83 4.67 33.03
CA GLU A 509 -10.41 3.51 32.24
C GLU A 509 -11.41 3.12 31.13
N GLY A 510 -12.64 3.62 31.22
CA GLY A 510 -13.66 3.52 30.19
C GLY A 510 -13.37 4.42 28.98
N TYR A 511 -14.43 4.99 28.40
CA TYR A 511 -14.35 5.66 27.10
C TYR A 511 -13.41 6.89 27.09
N LEU A 512 -13.15 7.52 28.24
CA LEU A 512 -12.20 8.64 28.33
C LEU A 512 -10.77 8.22 27.95
N LYS A 513 -10.30 7.08 28.45
CA LYS A 513 -9.00 6.49 28.07
C LYS A 513 -8.90 6.16 26.58
N ASP A 514 -10.00 5.80 25.93
CA ASP A 514 -10.04 5.59 24.48
C ASP A 514 -9.84 6.91 23.69
N VAL A 515 -10.42 8.02 24.16
CA VAL A 515 -10.20 9.35 23.56
C VAL A 515 -8.75 9.80 23.77
N ILE A 516 -8.22 9.71 25.00
CA ILE A 516 -6.83 10.10 25.33
C ILE A 516 -5.83 9.31 24.47
N ARG A 517 -6.05 8.00 24.29
CA ARG A 517 -5.22 7.16 23.41
C ARG A 517 -5.26 7.62 21.95
N ASN A 518 -6.41 8.04 21.43
CA ASN A 518 -6.49 8.61 20.09
C ASN A 518 -5.81 9.99 19.99
N VAL A 519 -5.92 10.87 20.99
CA VAL A 519 -5.21 12.17 21.00
C VAL A 519 -3.68 11.96 20.94
N LYS A 520 -3.16 11.01 21.72
CA LYS A 520 -1.71 10.69 21.75
C LYS A 520 -1.14 10.12 20.46
N ILE A 521 -1.98 9.51 19.61
CA ILE A 521 -1.59 8.79 18.40
C ILE A 521 -1.82 9.63 17.13
N PHE A 522 -2.90 10.41 17.09
CA PHE A 522 -3.32 11.18 15.91
C PHE A 522 -3.14 12.70 16.07
N GLY A 523 -3.06 13.21 17.31
CA GLY A 523 -3.08 14.64 17.62
C GLY A 523 -4.30 15.36 17.04
N LEU A 524 -4.24 16.69 16.93
CA LEU A 524 -5.23 17.46 16.18
C LEU A 524 -5.10 17.29 14.66
N HIS A 525 -3.97 16.76 14.18
CA HIS A 525 -3.55 16.80 12.78
C HIS A 525 -3.74 15.48 12.00
N LEU A 526 -4.30 14.43 12.61
CA LEU A 526 -4.63 13.11 12.05
C LEU A 526 -3.45 12.25 11.53
N MET A 527 -2.54 12.82 10.74
CA MET A 527 -1.32 12.17 10.22
C MET A 527 -0.22 13.22 10.10
N LYS A 528 1.02 12.87 10.47
CA LYS A 528 2.19 13.72 10.20
C LYS A 528 2.57 13.67 8.72
N LEU A 529 2.80 14.81 8.07
CA LEU A 529 3.19 14.85 6.66
C LEU A 529 4.71 14.88 6.50
N ASP A 530 5.30 13.82 5.94
CA ASP A 530 6.69 13.85 5.46
C ASP A 530 6.78 14.67 4.17
N ILE A 531 7.85 15.43 4.02
CA ILE A 531 8.23 16.10 2.77
C ILE A 531 9.35 15.29 2.13
N ARG A 532 9.29 15.02 0.82
CA ARG A 532 10.35 14.31 0.08
C ARG A 532 10.69 15.04 -1.21
N GLN A 533 11.97 15.35 -1.43
CA GLN A 533 12.48 16.01 -2.65
C GLN A 533 13.82 15.37 -3.08
N GLU A 534 14.21 15.50 -4.35
CA GLU A 534 15.52 15.05 -4.85
C GLU A 534 16.63 16.10 -4.60
N SER A 535 17.81 15.66 -4.14
CA SER A 535 18.99 16.48 -3.76
C SER A 535 19.36 17.53 -4.82
N GLU A 536 19.38 17.11 -6.09
CA GLU A 536 19.65 17.94 -7.26
C GLU A 536 18.78 19.21 -7.32
N LYS A 537 17.55 19.20 -6.79
CA LYS A 537 16.69 20.40 -6.75
C LYS A 537 17.17 21.43 -5.74
N HIS A 538 17.72 20.99 -4.60
CA HIS A 538 18.35 21.87 -3.62
C HIS A 538 19.65 22.46 -4.19
N ILE A 539 20.43 21.66 -4.92
CA ILE A 539 21.66 22.10 -5.62
C ILE A 539 21.31 23.19 -6.65
N GLN A 540 20.31 22.95 -7.51
CA GLN A 540 19.84 23.91 -8.51
C GLN A 540 19.33 25.22 -7.89
N ALA A 541 18.63 25.14 -6.75
CA ALA A 541 18.19 26.33 -6.01
C ALA A 541 19.36 27.12 -5.40
N MET A 542 20.37 26.43 -4.85
CA MET A 542 21.58 27.07 -4.31
C MET A 542 22.45 27.68 -5.40
N ASP A 543 22.57 27.04 -6.56
CA ASP A 543 23.27 27.60 -7.72
C ASP A 543 22.69 28.93 -8.19
N TYR A 544 21.36 29.10 -8.11
CA TYR A 544 20.70 30.35 -8.42
C TYR A 544 21.02 31.45 -7.38
N ILE A 545 21.03 31.10 -6.08
CA ILE A 545 21.48 32.01 -5.00
C ILE A 545 22.94 32.42 -5.23
N CYS A 546 23.85 31.46 -5.48
CA CYS A 546 25.25 31.73 -5.77
C CYS A 546 25.44 32.68 -6.98
N LYS A 547 24.66 32.47 -8.05
CA LYS A 547 24.68 33.35 -9.23
C LYS A 547 24.26 34.78 -8.89
N LYS A 548 23.19 34.97 -8.10
CA LYS A 548 22.71 36.30 -7.68
C LYS A 548 23.66 36.99 -6.68
N LEU A 549 24.30 36.22 -5.81
CA LEU A 549 25.35 36.70 -4.89
C LEU A 549 26.73 36.91 -5.55
N GLN A 550 26.86 36.62 -6.85
CA GLN A 550 28.11 36.74 -7.64
C GLN A 550 29.29 35.89 -7.09
N ILE A 551 29.00 34.73 -6.50
CA ILE A 551 29.99 33.78 -5.96
C ILE A 551 30.11 32.52 -6.83
N LYS A 552 31.17 31.71 -6.61
CA LYS A 552 31.40 30.42 -7.29
C LYS A 552 30.13 29.55 -7.19
N LYS A 553 29.67 29.02 -8.33
CA LYS A 553 28.48 28.15 -8.43
C LYS A 553 28.64 26.93 -7.52
N TYR A 554 27.67 26.68 -6.64
CA TYR A 554 27.73 25.63 -5.62
C TYR A 554 27.96 24.22 -6.21
N SER A 555 27.39 23.92 -7.37
CA SER A 555 27.63 22.63 -8.06
C SER A 555 29.10 22.42 -8.50
N LEU A 556 29.91 23.48 -8.57
CA LEU A 556 31.32 23.44 -8.96
C LEU A 556 32.27 23.40 -7.75
N LEU A 557 31.74 23.27 -6.54
CA LEU A 557 32.50 23.01 -5.32
C LEU A 557 32.73 21.49 -5.16
N CYS A 558 33.91 21.09 -4.67
CA CYS A 558 34.12 19.72 -4.19
C CYS A 558 33.36 19.46 -2.87
N GLU A 559 33.26 18.22 -2.40
CA GLU A 559 32.48 17.90 -1.19
C GLU A 559 33.01 18.61 0.07
N GLU A 560 34.33 18.76 0.20
CA GLU A 560 34.96 19.47 1.32
C GLU A 560 34.65 20.98 1.25
N GLU A 561 34.84 21.60 0.08
CA GLU A 561 34.44 23.00 -0.17
C GLU A 561 32.93 23.23 0.14
N LYS A 562 32.06 22.26 -0.19
CA LYS A 562 30.61 22.34 0.09
C LYS A 562 30.30 22.26 1.58
N ILE A 563 30.90 21.31 2.29
CA ILE A 563 30.70 21.15 3.73
C ILE A 563 31.15 22.42 4.45
N ASP A 564 32.32 22.97 4.14
CA ASP A 564 32.81 24.21 4.75
C ASP A 564 31.93 25.41 4.40
N PHE A 565 31.57 25.60 3.12
CA PHE A 565 30.66 26.66 2.67
C PHE A 565 29.33 26.66 3.43
N LEU A 566 28.68 25.50 3.52
CA LEU A 566 27.41 25.35 4.23
C LEU A 566 27.57 25.52 5.75
N THR A 567 28.66 25.01 6.34
CA THR A 567 28.93 25.15 7.79
C THR A 567 29.09 26.61 8.19
N ASN A 568 29.80 27.40 7.38
CA ASN A 568 29.94 28.84 7.60
C ASN A 568 28.58 29.57 7.53
N ILE A 569 27.71 29.20 6.59
CA ILE A 569 26.33 29.72 6.51
C ILE A 569 25.49 29.29 7.73
N LEU A 570 25.60 28.03 8.15
CA LEU A 570 24.85 27.48 9.28
C LEU A 570 25.26 28.11 10.62
N GLN A 571 26.54 28.49 10.78
CA GLN A 571 27.05 29.22 11.96
C GLN A 571 26.80 30.74 11.90
N SER A 572 26.74 31.34 10.71
CA SER A 572 26.50 32.78 10.49
C SER A 572 25.12 33.26 10.98
N SER A 573 25.03 34.47 11.54
CA SER A 573 23.73 35.15 11.80
C SER A 573 23.28 36.07 10.67
N ARG A 574 24.07 36.21 9.59
CA ARG A 574 23.72 36.98 8.39
C ARG A 574 22.87 36.12 7.45
N PRO A 575 21.69 36.58 7.01
CA PRO A 575 20.89 35.92 5.97
C PRO A 575 21.65 35.74 4.65
N LEU A 576 21.47 34.57 4.04
CA LEU A 576 22.00 34.19 2.73
C LEU A 576 21.09 34.65 1.59
N ILE A 577 19.78 34.45 1.72
CA ILE A 577 18.82 34.68 0.64
C ILE A 577 18.50 36.18 0.54
N PRO A 578 18.73 36.85 -0.62
CA PRO A 578 18.39 38.26 -0.78
C PRO A 578 16.89 38.52 -0.67
N ASN A 579 16.50 39.60 0.00
CA ASN A 579 15.12 40.07 0.03
C ASN A 579 14.60 40.28 -1.40
N ASN A 580 13.35 39.88 -1.65
CA ASN A 580 12.64 40.01 -2.93
C ASN A 580 13.27 39.27 -4.15
N ILE A 581 14.22 38.34 -3.96
CA ILE A 581 14.76 37.49 -5.04
C ILE A 581 13.68 36.69 -5.82
N GLU A 582 12.52 36.44 -5.21
CA GLU A 582 11.36 35.80 -5.86
C GLU A 582 10.52 36.74 -6.74
N GLN A 583 10.81 38.05 -6.73
CA GLN A 583 10.08 39.09 -7.46
C GLN A 583 10.84 39.60 -8.70
N GLU A 584 12.04 39.07 -8.96
CA GLU A 584 12.82 39.42 -10.15
C GLU A 584 12.20 38.81 -11.44
N GLU A 585 12.63 39.31 -12.60
CA GLU A 585 12.35 38.66 -13.88
C GLU A 585 13.20 37.37 -14.02
N ASP A 586 12.66 36.37 -14.75
CA ASP A 586 13.28 35.07 -15.03
C ASP A 586 13.75 34.23 -13.81
N VAL A 587 13.01 34.25 -12.69
CA VAL A 587 13.25 33.35 -11.55
C VAL A 587 12.92 31.89 -11.90
N PRO A 588 13.84 30.91 -11.70
CA PRO A 588 13.58 29.51 -12.00
C PRO A 588 12.45 28.89 -11.16
N ASN A 589 11.53 28.18 -11.82
CA ASN A 589 10.42 27.46 -11.16
C ASN A 589 10.89 26.47 -10.08
N ASP A 590 12.05 25.82 -10.26
CA ASP A 590 12.61 24.91 -9.26
C ASP A 590 13.07 25.63 -7.99
N PHE A 591 13.69 26.81 -8.12
CA PHE A 591 14.05 27.66 -6.99
C PHE A 591 12.78 28.08 -6.23
N LEU A 592 11.77 28.61 -6.94
CA LEU A 592 10.49 29.01 -6.36
C LEU A 592 9.75 27.84 -5.68
N ASN A 593 9.80 26.63 -6.24
CA ASN A 593 9.18 25.45 -5.62
C ASN A 593 9.91 25.08 -4.32
N VAL A 594 11.25 25.08 -4.33
CA VAL A 594 12.07 24.77 -3.15
C VAL A 594 11.85 25.82 -2.04
N THR A 595 12.02 27.11 -2.32
CA THR A 595 11.88 28.16 -1.29
C THR A 595 10.48 28.22 -0.70
N LYS A 596 9.44 28.26 -1.55
CA LYS A 596 8.04 28.32 -1.09
C LYS A 596 7.61 27.07 -0.32
N THR A 597 8.26 25.92 -0.56
CA THR A 597 8.02 24.71 0.25
C THR A 597 8.50 24.87 1.69
N PHE A 598 9.71 25.39 1.89
CA PHE A 598 10.22 25.65 3.25
C PHE A 598 9.45 26.80 3.93
N ASP A 599 9.06 27.85 3.19
CA ASP A 599 8.15 28.90 3.66
C ASP A 599 6.81 28.31 4.16
N VAL A 600 6.15 27.46 3.36
CA VAL A 600 4.93 26.74 3.77
C VAL A 600 5.17 25.85 4.99
N CYS A 601 6.26 25.07 5.02
CA CYS A 601 6.57 24.20 6.16
C CYS A 601 6.87 24.99 7.44
N SER A 602 7.36 26.23 7.34
CA SER A 602 7.57 27.13 8.48
C SER A 602 6.26 27.69 9.08
N GLN A 603 5.17 27.70 8.30
CA GLN A 603 3.84 28.21 8.67
C GLN A 603 2.91 27.12 9.24
N ILE A 604 3.17 25.84 8.93
CA ILE A 604 2.41 24.69 9.44
C ILE A 604 2.80 24.39 10.90
N GLU A 605 1.89 23.86 11.72
CA GLU A 605 2.20 23.40 13.09
C GLU A 605 3.33 22.35 13.06
N GLU A 606 4.38 22.51 13.88
CA GLU A 606 5.53 21.57 13.91
C GLU A 606 5.09 20.12 14.09
N ASN A 607 4.10 19.90 14.96
CA ASN A 607 3.55 18.59 15.24
C ASN A 607 2.84 17.97 14.03
N ALA A 608 2.34 18.74 13.06
CA ALA A 608 1.71 18.20 11.85
C ALA A 608 2.73 17.77 10.77
N LEU A 609 4.01 18.06 10.94
CA LEU A 609 5.08 17.69 10.01
C LEU A 609 5.86 16.46 10.49
N GLY A 610 6.36 15.72 9.50
CA GLY A 610 7.20 14.53 9.66
C GLY A 610 8.67 14.83 9.34
N ALA A 611 9.33 13.90 8.67
CA ALA A 611 10.69 14.05 8.17
C ALA A 611 10.76 14.97 6.94
N TYR A 612 11.93 15.56 6.69
CA TYR A 612 12.32 16.06 5.37
C TYR A 612 13.30 15.06 4.74
N ILE A 613 12.86 14.36 3.70
CA ILE A 613 13.56 13.23 3.08
C ILE A 613 14.30 13.70 1.83
N VAL A 614 15.62 13.48 1.80
CA VAL A 614 16.50 13.85 0.68
C VAL A 614 16.74 12.62 -0.18
N SER A 615 16.09 12.61 -1.35
CA SER A 615 16.17 11.54 -2.36
C SER A 615 17.43 11.71 -3.22
N MET A 616 17.98 10.63 -3.75
CA MET A 616 19.29 10.61 -4.43
C MET A 616 20.40 11.27 -3.58
N CYS A 617 20.41 11.00 -2.27
CA CYS A 617 21.45 11.45 -1.36
C CYS A 617 22.74 10.64 -1.61
N ASN A 618 23.84 11.32 -1.95
CA ASN A 618 25.14 10.72 -2.20
C ASN A 618 26.25 11.32 -1.32
N HIS A 619 25.97 12.46 -0.68
CA HIS A 619 26.95 13.31 0.00
C HIS A 619 26.43 13.80 1.36
N ALA A 620 27.32 14.27 2.24
CA ALA A 620 26.93 14.88 3.51
C ALA A 620 26.44 16.32 3.30
N SER A 621 26.99 17.01 2.29
CA SER A 621 26.54 18.34 1.87
C SER A 621 25.07 18.37 1.41
N ASP A 622 24.54 17.27 0.86
CA ASP A 622 23.10 17.15 0.49
C ASP A 622 22.17 17.41 1.70
N ILE A 623 22.59 16.99 2.90
CA ILE A 623 21.81 17.13 4.14
C ILE A 623 22.02 18.51 4.75
N LEU A 624 23.27 18.97 4.85
CA LEU A 624 23.60 20.32 5.35
C LEU A 624 22.94 21.42 4.49
N LEU A 625 22.76 21.19 3.20
CA LEU A 625 22.10 22.12 2.27
C LEU A 625 20.61 22.27 2.58
N VAL A 626 19.92 21.19 2.93
CA VAL A 626 18.53 21.26 3.41
C VAL A 626 18.44 22.00 4.74
N GLU A 627 19.38 21.79 5.66
CA GLU A 627 19.40 22.54 6.94
C GLU A 627 19.63 24.04 6.73
N VAL A 628 20.42 24.44 5.72
CA VAL A 628 20.52 25.87 5.32
C VAL A 628 19.16 26.39 4.89
N PHE A 629 18.44 25.72 3.98
CA PHE A 629 17.11 26.19 3.58
C PHE A 629 16.09 26.19 4.74
N GLN A 630 16.13 25.20 5.64
CA GLN A 630 15.28 25.16 6.84
C GLN A 630 15.57 26.31 7.80
N LYS A 631 16.83 26.73 7.92
CA LYS A 631 17.26 27.86 8.75
C LYS A 631 16.86 29.20 8.14
N GLU A 632 17.15 29.41 6.87
CA GLU A 632 16.97 30.71 6.19
C GLU A 632 15.49 31.10 6.03
N LEU A 633 14.61 30.13 5.80
CA LEU A 633 13.18 30.37 5.52
C LEU A 633 12.29 30.24 6.76
N LYS A 634 12.89 30.33 7.95
CA LYS A 634 12.28 30.08 9.26
C LYS A 634 11.59 31.34 9.83
N LYS A 635 10.26 31.40 9.82
CA LYS A 635 9.50 32.58 10.34
C LYS A 635 9.71 32.92 11.82
N ASN A 636 10.09 31.95 12.66
CA ASN A 636 10.35 32.15 14.08
C ASN A 636 11.66 31.45 14.48
N ALA A 637 12.63 32.21 15.00
CA ALA A 637 13.94 31.71 15.42
C ALA A 637 13.86 30.55 16.44
N GLN A 638 12.85 30.51 17.31
CA GLN A 638 12.66 29.48 18.34
C GLN A 638 12.03 28.17 17.81
N ARG A 639 11.41 28.19 16.62
CA ARG A 639 10.75 27.03 16.01
C ARG A 639 11.70 25.84 15.87
N LYS A 640 11.22 24.61 15.96
CA LYS A 640 12.00 23.41 15.58
C LYS A 640 12.05 23.23 14.06
N THR A 641 13.18 22.76 13.55
CA THR A 641 13.33 22.27 12.17
C THR A 641 12.69 20.89 12.00
N GLN A 642 12.31 20.50 10.79
CA GLN A 642 12.02 19.09 10.52
C GLN A 642 13.32 18.29 10.61
N ARG A 643 13.26 17.04 11.08
CA ARG A 643 14.43 16.15 11.02
C ARG A 643 14.75 15.83 9.56
N VAL A 644 15.98 16.07 9.13
CA VAL A 644 16.42 15.76 7.76
C VAL A 644 16.92 14.32 7.70
N VAL A 645 16.48 13.59 6.67
CA VAL A 645 16.66 12.15 6.52
C VAL A 645 17.28 11.84 5.15
N PRO A 646 18.54 11.36 5.08
CA PRO A 646 19.11 10.85 3.83
C PRO A 646 18.35 9.60 3.38
N LEU A 647 17.96 9.55 2.10
CA LEU A 647 17.50 8.33 1.44
C LEU A 647 18.62 7.74 0.60
N LEU A 648 19.14 6.62 1.07
CA LEU A 648 20.14 5.80 0.38
C LEU A 648 19.41 4.82 -0.56
N GLU A 649 19.39 5.14 -1.87
CA GLU A 649 18.61 4.41 -2.88
C GLU A 649 19.42 3.90 -4.09
N THR A 650 20.75 4.06 -4.09
CA THR A 650 21.68 3.44 -5.08
C THR A 650 22.70 2.52 -4.39
N ILE A 651 23.24 1.53 -5.10
CA ILE A 651 24.30 0.64 -4.59
C ILE A 651 25.55 1.43 -4.18
N GLN A 652 25.86 2.51 -4.91
CA GLN A 652 26.95 3.42 -4.54
C GLN A 652 26.66 4.16 -3.23
N SER A 653 25.47 4.73 -3.05
CA SER A 653 25.09 5.42 -1.80
C SER A 653 25.11 4.49 -0.58
N LEU A 654 24.73 3.21 -0.76
CA LEU A 654 24.79 2.19 0.29
C LEU A 654 26.25 1.85 0.67
N ARG A 655 27.14 1.73 -0.32
CA ARG A 655 28.57 1.48 -0.09
C ARG A 655 29.30 2.68 0.52
N MET A 656 28.91 3.91 0.16
CA MET A 656 29.45 5.16 0.71
C MET A 656 28.78 5.62 2.02
N SER A 657 27.76 4.90 2.49
CA SER A 657 26.89 5.32 3.60
C SER A 657 27.62 5.70 4.88
N CYS A 658 28.69 4.96 5.24
CA CYS A 658 29.54 5.28 6.38
C CYS A 658 30.20 6.65 6.26
N THR A 659 30.75 6.98 5.09
CA THR A 659 31.44 8.25 4.82
C THR A 659 30.46 9.43 4.84
N ILE A 660 29.25 9.23 4.30
CA ILE A 660 28.17 10.23 4.36
C ILE A 660 27.81 10.53 5.81
N LEU A 661 27.53 9.49 6.62
CA LEU A 661 27.16 9.66 8.02
C LEU A 661 28.31 10.22 8.88
N GLU A 662 29.53 9.75 8.66
CA GLU A 662 30.69 10.16 9.45
C GLU A 662 31.08 11.62 9.17
N ASN A 663 31.09 12.06 7.91
CA ASN A 663 31.34 13.47 7.58
C ASN A 663 30.24 14.38 8.16
N LEU A 664 28.99 13.91 8.15
CA LEU A 664 27.85 14.62 8.71
C LEU A 664 27.93 14.74 10.25
N ILE A 665 28.31 13.69 10.98
CA ILE A 665 28.44 13.74 12.46
C ILE A 665 29.74 14.42 12.92
N LYS A 666 30.82 14.38 12.13
CA LYS A 666 32.04 15.18 12.38
C LYS A 666 31.79 16.68 12.28
N ASN A 667 30.76 17.11 11.55
CA ASN A 667 30.43 18.51 11.41
C ASN A 667 30.05 19.16 12.77
N PRO A 668 30.74 20.23 13.21
CA PRO A 668 30.55 20.79 14.55
C PRO A 668 29.18 21.48 14.72
N TRP A 669 28.60 22.01 13.65
CA TRP A 669 27.25 22.56 13.69
C TRP A 669 26.22 21.42 13.78
N TYR A 670 26.33 20.41 12.91
CA TYR A 670 25.34 19.32 12.85
C TYR A 670 25.33 18.46 14.12
N LYS A 671 26.51 18.19 14.71
CA LYS A 671 26.61 17.50 16.00
C LYS A 671 25.88 18.26 17.13
N THR A 672 25.99 19.59 17.14
CA THR A 672 25.24 20.45 18.07
C THR A 672 23.75 20.47 17.73
N HIS A 673 23.36 20.47 16.45
CA HIS A 673 21.96 20.41 16.02
C HIS A 673 21.28 19.10 16.45
N LEU A 674 21.92 17.95 16.23
CA LEU A 674 21.44 16.63 16.67
C LEU A 674 21.27 16.55 18.20
N SER A 675 22.24 17.04 18.97
CA SER A 675 22.20 16.96 20.44
C SER A 675 21.15 17.88 21.06
N THR A 676 20.95 19.07 20.50
CA THR A 676 20.01 20.08 21.03
C THR A 676 18.57 19.91 20.58
N HIS A 677 18.33 19.39 19.36
CA HIS A 677 16.98 19.28 18.81
C HIS A 677 16.50 17.84 18.63
N PHE A 678 17.37 16.85 18.51
CA PHE A 678 16.98 15.47 18.15
C PHE A 678 17.52 14.39 19.09
N ASP A 679 17.91 14.75 20.32
CA ASP A 679 18.40 13.84 21.37
C ASP A 679 19.58 12.95 20.93
N ASN A 680 20.43 13.43 20.00
CA ASN A 680 21.45 12.64 19.29
C ASN A 680 20.89 11.47 18.44
N LYS A 681 19.68 11.57 17.88
CA LYS A 681 19.10 10.55 16.99
C LYS A 681 19.19 10.97 15.53
N GLN A 682 19.73 10.08 14.69
CA GLN A 682 19.71 10.23 13.23
C GLN A 682 18.76 9.21 12.60
N GLU A 683 17.72 9.67 11.90
CA GLU A 683 16.92 8.79 11.05
C GLU A 683 17.57 8.70 9.64
N ILE A 684 17.70 7.49 9.10
CA ILE A 684 18.23 7.20 7.76
C ILE A 684 17.19 6.37 7.01
N MET A 685 16.81 6.81 5.81
CA MET A 685 15.88 6.06 4.97
C MET A 685 16.64 5.16 3.99
N ILE A 686 16.12 3.95 3.78
CA ILE A 686 16.73 2.95 2.89
C ILE A 686 15.78 2.53 1.76
N GLY A 687 16.25 2.66 0.52
CA GLY A 687 15.48 2.44 -0.71
C GLY A 687 15.71 1.04 -1.31
N TYR A 688 14.75 0.14 -1.14
CA TYR A 688 14.87 -1.25 -1.61
C TYR A 688 14.57 -1.43 -3.11
N SER A 689 13.50 -0.84 -3.63
CA SER A 689 13.11 -1.03 -5.05
C SER A 689 14.08 -0.35 -6.02
N ASP A 690 14.56 0.84 -5.69
CA ASP A 690 15.42 1.62 -6.59
C ASP A 690 16.88 1.14 -6.57
N SER A 691 17.41 0.68 -5.43
CA SER A 691 18.71 -0.02 -5.39
C SER A 691 18.65 -1.38 -6.10
N GLY A 692 17.50 -2.07 -6.04
CA GLY A 692 17.21 -3.26 -6.82
C GLY A 692 17.13 -2.99 -8.34
N LYS A 693 16.79 -1.76 -8.76
CA LYS A 693 16.85 -1.33 -10.17
C LYS A 693 18.27 -1.01 -10.62
N ASP A 694 19.14 -0.59 -9.71
CA ASP A 694 20.54 -0.20 -9.97
C ASP A 694 21.50 -1.40 -10.10
N GLY A 695 21.41 -2.38 -9.18
CA GLY A 695 22.33 -3.52 -9.13
C GLY A 695 21.69 -4.91 -8.98
N GLY A 696 20.37 -5.02 -9.16
CA GLY A 696 19.64 -6.28 -8.98
C GLY A 696 19.30 -6.58 -7.51
N ARG A 697 18.33 -7.47 -7.31
CA ARG A 697 17.71 -7.72 -5.99
C ARG A 697 18.66 -8.34 -4.95
N PHE A 698 19.55 -9.24 -5.36
CA PHE A 698 20.48 -9.90 -4.44
C PHE A 698 21.46 -8.88 -3.82
N THR A 699 22.19 -8.16 -4.68
CA THR A 699 23.11 -7.08 -4.28
C THR A 699 22.42 -5.99 -3.48
N SER A 700 21.24 -5.52 -3.92
CA SER A 700 20.42 -4.58 -3.16
C SER A 700 20.20 -5.07 -1.73
N ALA A 701 19.73 -6.30 -1.54
CA ALA A 701 19.48 -6.86 -0.21
C ALA A 701 20.76 -6.99 0.64
N TRP A 702 21.88 -7.40 0.04
CA TRP A 702 23.14 -7.60 0.77
C TRP A 702 23.87 -6.28 1.12
N GLU A 703 23.93 -5.33 0.20
CA GLU A 703 24.48 -3.99 0.47
C GLU A 703 23.62 -3.22 1.47
N LEU A 704 22.30 -3.42 1.47
CA LEU A 704 21.41 -2.91 2.51
C LEU A 704 21.69 -3.52 3.89
N PHE A 705 21.99 -4.82 3.96
CA PHE A 705 22.36 -5.49 5.21
C PHE A 705 23.69 -4.93 5.74
N LYS A 706 24.73 -4.91 4.91
CA LYS A 706 26.06 -4.37 5.24
C LYS A 706 26.01 -2.88 5.62
N ALA A 707 25.22 -2.07 4.92
CA ALA A 707 25.07 -0.65 5.23
C ALA A 707 24.42 -0.44 6.60
N GLN A 708 23.34 -1.16 6.91
CA GLN A 708 22.68 -1.06 8.22
C GLN A 708 23.62 -1.42 9.39
N GLU A 709 24.35 -2.55 9.29
CA GLU A 709 25.34 -2.96 10.31
C GLU A 709 26.38 -1.85 10.55
N LYS A 710 26.99 -1.34 9.48
CA LYS A 710 28.07 -0.36 9.57
C LYS A 710 27.58 1.00 10.05
N LEU A 711 26.41 1.46 9.61
CA LEU A 711 25.81 2.73 10.05
C LEU A 711 25.52 2.73 11.55
N VAL A 712 25.00 1.62 12.10
CA VAL A 712 24.82 1.46 13.55
C VAL A 712 26.16 1.47 14.29
N HIS A 713 27.21 0.84 13.74
CA HIS A 713 28.54 0.87 14.33
C HIS A 713 29.13 2.29 14.37
N ILE A 714 29.08 3.03 13.25
CA ILE A 714 29.51 4.44 13.19
C ILE A 714 28.68 5.31 14.14
N GLY A 715 27.36 5.14 14.20
CA GLY A 715 26.50 5.83 15.17
C GLY A 715 26.97 5.62 16.62
N LYS A 716 27.21 4.36 17.01
CA LYS A 716 27.76 4.02 18.34
C LYS A 716 29.11 4.68 18.61
N GLN A 717 30.03 4.73 17.64
CA GLN A 717 31.35 5.39 17.81
C GLN A 717 31.24 6.88 18.16
N TYR A 718 30.24 7.58 17.60
CA TYR A 718 30.05 9.02 17.81
C TYR A 718 28.92 9.37 18.82
N SER A 719 28.40 8.37 19.55
CA SER A 719 27.27 8.51 20.49
C SER A 719 25.96 9.02 19.87
N VAL A 720 25.68 8.61 18.62
CA VAL A 720 24.46 8.93 17.87
C VAL A 720 23.59 7.67 17.69
N GLU A 721 22.32 7.75 18.07
CA GLU A 721 21.33 6.68 17.88
C GLU A 721 20.84 6.69 16.42
N VAL A 722 21.37 5.80 15.59
CA VAL A 722 20.89 5.60 14.21
C VAL A 722 19.58 4.82 14.22
N ARG A 723 18.57 5.32 13.50
CA ARG A 723 17.25 4.71 13.32
C ARG A 723 16.96 4.54 11.83
N PHE A 724 16.40 3.40 11.42
CA PHE A 724 16.06 3.16 10.02
C PHE A 724 14.60 3.44 9.70
N PHE A 725 14.38 4.12 8.57
CA PHE A 725 13.09 4.21 7.91
C PHE A 725 13.09 3.28 6.69
N HIS A 726 12.33 2.20 6.80
CA HIS A 726 12.24 1.15 5.77
C HIS A 726 11.35 1.63 4.62
N GLY A 727 11.99 1.87 3.46
CA GLY A 727 11.35 2.35 2.24
C GLY A 727 10.51 1.30 1.50
N ARG A 728 9.86 1.75 0.42
CA ARG A 728 9.11 0.89 -0.52
C ARG A 728 10.01 -0.21 -1.09
N GLY A 729 9.48 -1.43 -1.18
CA GLY A 729 10.16 -2.57 -1.83
C GLY A 729 10.91 -3.52 -0.90
N GLY A 730 11.00 -3.21 0.39
CA GLY A 730 11.57 -4.10 1.40
C GLY A 730 10.59 -5.21 1.77
N SER A 731 11.10 -6.39 2.12
CA SER A 731 10.29 -7.49 2.67
C SER A 731 9.46 -7.04 3.88
N VAL A 732 10.04 -6.22 4.75
CA VAL A 732 9.40 -5.51 5.88
C VAL A 732 8.19 -4.67 5.43
N SER A 733 8.31 -3.94 4.31
CA SER A 733 7.32 -2.96 3.81
C SER A 733 6.16 -3.54 3.00
N ARG A 734 6.29 -4.78 2.48
CA ARG A 734 5.37 -5.32 1.46
C ARG A 734 4.51 -6.51 1.89
N GLY A 735 4.90 -7.25 2.92
CA GLY A 735 4.23 -8.53 3.24
C GLY A 735 4.28 -9.55 2.09
N GLY A 736 5.27 -9.43 1.21
CA GLY A 736 5.52 -10.35 0.08
C GLY A 736 6.05 -11.72 0.51
N GLY A 737 6.54 -11.81 1.74
CA GLY A 737 6.74 -13.06 2.46
C GLY A 737 6.35 -12.86 3.93
N PRO A 738 6.71 -13.79 4.82
CA PRO A 738 6.45 -13.67 6.26
C PRO A 738 7.01 -12.37 6.86
N GLN A 739 6.13 -11.39 7.09
CA GLN A 739 6.53 -10.03 7.50
C GLN A 739 7.22 -10.00 8.87
N HIS A 740 6.80 -10.88 9.79
CA HIS A 740 7.46 -11.10 11.08
C HIS A 740 8.92 -11.57 10.88
N LEU A 741 9.15 -12.57 10.02
CA LEU A 741 10.50 -13.04 9.69
C LEU A 741 11.34 -11.93 9.05
N ALA A 742 10.76 -11.12 8.17
CA ALA A 742 11.46 -10.01 7.51
C ALA A 742 11.95 -8.92 8.49
N ILE A 743 11.25 -8.72 9.61
CA ILE A 743 11.66 -7.83 10.70
C ILE A 743 12.76 -8.51 11.53
N LEU A 744 12.56 -9.77 11.94
CA LEU A 744 13.58 -10.58 12.61
C LEU A 744 14.85 -10.79 11.79
N SER A 745 14.80 -10.61 10.47
CA SER A 745 15.94 -10.78 9.57
C SER A 745 16.74 -9.50 9.31
N GLN A 746 16.42 -8.38 9.97
CA GLN A 746 17.31 -7.20 9.96
C GLN A 746 18.53 -7.44 10.88
N PRO A 747 19.68 -6.78 10.65
CA PRO A 747 20.89 -7.01 11.45
C PRO A 747 20.74 -6.62 12.93
N ILE A 748 21.65 -7.12 13.77
CA ILE A 748 21.72 -6.83 15.21
C ILE A 748 21.78 -5.32 15.45
N ASP A 749 21.14 -4.85 16.55
CA ASP A 749 21.00 -3.43 16.95
C ASP A 749 20.24 -2.49 15.99
N THR A 750 19.90 -2.90 14.75
CA THR A 750 19.26 -2.02 13.76
C THR A 750 17.80 -1.67 14.08
N ILE A 751 17.10 -2.60 14.73
CA ILE A 751 15.73 -2.44 15.23
C ILE A 751 15.77 -2.64 16.75
N LYS A 752 15.24 -1.65 17.48
CA LYS A 752 15.21 -1.64 18.95
C LYS A 752 13.77 -1.50 19.46
N ASN A 753 13.39 -0.30 19.89
CA ASN A 753 12.04 0.01 20.38
C ASN A 753 11.29 0.97 19.42
N TYR A 754 11.94 1.42 18.34
CA TYR A 754 11.33 2.24 17.30
C TYR A 754 11.48 1.54 15.94
N LEU A 755 10.39 1.46 15.19
CA LEU A 755 10.37 0.95 13.82
C LEU A 755 9.55 1.89 12.94
N ARG A 756 10.17 2.47 11.91
CA ARG A 756 9.50 3.31 10.91
C ARG A 756 9.41 2.58 9.58
N VAL A 757 8.19 2.39 9.06
CA VAL A 757 7.95 1.54 7.89
C VAL A 757 6.98 2.19 6.91
N THR A 758 7.32 2.12 5.62
CA THR A 758 6.43 2.57 4.55
C THR A 758 5.33 1.53 4.32
N ILE A 759 4.06 1.88 4.59
CA ILE A 759 2.92 1.06 4.16
C ILE A 759 2.46 1.54 2.79
N GLN A 760 2.49 0.64 1.82
CA GLN A 760 2.21 0.93 0.42
C GLN A 760 0.72 0.89 0.11
N GLY A 761 0.23 1.75 -0.79
CA GLY A 761 -1.20 1.87 -1.11
C GLY A 761 -1.87 0.59 -1.64
N GLU A 762 -1.11 -0.35 -2.23
CA GLU A 762 -1.59 -1.68 -2.59
C GLU A 762 -1.72 -2.64 -1.38
N VAL A 763 -1.02 -2.37 -0.27
CA VAL A 763 -1.01 -3.15 0.98
C VAL A 763 -1.90 -2.55 2.07
N ILE A 764 -2.10 -1.22 2.11
CA ILE A 764 -2.94 -0.51 3.11
C ILE A 764 -4.30 -1.20 3.32
N ALA A 765 -4.96 -1.59 2.24
CA ALA A 765 -6.27 -2.25 2.30
C ALA A 765 -6.19 -3.67 2.89
N GLN A 766 -5.10 -4.40 2.64
CA GLN A 766 -4.85 -5.71 3.25
C GLN A 766 -4.58 -5.56 4.74
N ASP A 767 -3.66 -4.67 5.14
CA ASP A 767 -3.21 -4.62 6.52
C ASP A 767 -4.24 -3.97 7.45
N PHE A 768 -4.99 -2.97 6.96
CA PHE A 768 -5.89 -2.18 7.82
C PHE A 768 -7.38 -2.29 7.45
N GLY A 769 -7.77 -2.82 6.29
CA GLY A 769 -9.15 -2.78 5.80
C GLY A 769 -10.20 -3.38 6.75
N LEU A 770 -9.93 -4.56 7.32
CA LEU A 770 -10.84 -5.25 8.25
C LEU A 770 -10.32 -5.22 9.69
N LYS A 771 -11.22 -5.09 10.69
CA LYS A 771 -10.86 -5.06 12.13
C LYS A 771 -9.96 -6.23 12.56
N GLY A 772 -10.22 -7.43 12.05
CA GLY A 772 -9.42 -8.63 12.36
C GLY A 772 -8.04 -8.67 11.67
N MET A 773 -7.85 -7.92 10.58
CA MET A 773 -6.57 -7.79 9.90
C MET A 773 -5.72 -6.70 10.55
N MET A 774 -6.32 -5.52 10.83
CA MET A 774 -5.63 -4.44 11.52
C MET A 774 -5.05 -4.89 12.87
N LEU A 775 -5.84 -5.63 13.66
CA LEU A 775 -5.36 -6.26 14.89
C LEU A 775 -4.19 -7.21 14.60
N ARG A 776 -4.28 -8.06 13.57
CA ARG A 776 -3.20 -9.00 13.22
C ARG A 776 -1.93 -8.29 12.74
N SER A 777 -2.04 -7.23 11.94
CA SER A 777 -0.86 -6.52 11.42
C SER A 777 -0.14 -5.76 12.53
N ILE A 778 -0.85 -5.01 13.38
CA ILE A 778 -0.24 -4.36 14.56
C ILE A 778 0.36 -5.42 15.51
N GLU A 779 -0.36 -6.51 15.78
CA GLU A 779 0.16 -7.66 16.55
C GLU A 779 1.44 -8.25 15.96
N THR A 780 1.53 -8.39 14.62
CA THR A 780 2.69 -8.95 13.90
C THR A 780 3.91 -8.03 13.97
N TYR A 781 3.71 -6.72 13.82
CA TYR A 781 4.80 -5.75 13.98
C TYR A 781 5.28 -5.65 15.44
N MET A 782 4.36 -5.63 16.40
CA MET A 782 4.70 -5.57 17.83
C MET A 782 5.42 -6.83 18.32
N SER A 783 4.95 -8.03 17.94
CA SER A 783 5.60 -9.29 18.34
C SER A 783 6.99 -9.43 17.73
N ALA A 784 7.18 -9.03 16.47
CA ALA A 784 8.49 -9.02 15.84
C ALA A 784 9.43 -7.99 16.48
N LEU A 785 8.95 -6.77 16.75
CA LEU A 785 9.71 -5.71 17.40
C LEU A 785 10.18 -6.14 18.80
N LEU A 786 9.28 -6.68 19.63
CA LEU A 786 9.59 -7.21 20.97
C LEU A 786 10.62 -8.35 20.95
N LYS A 787 10.56 -9.24 19.96
CA LYS A 787 11.58 -10.28 19.76
C LYS A 787 12.92 -9.69 19.31
N CYS A 788 12.95 -8.66 18.46
CA CYS A 788 14.18 -7.93 18.14
C CYS A 788 14.78 -7.25 19.38
N SER A 789 13.97 -6.58 20.20
CA SER A 789 14.43 -5.89 21.42
C SER A 789 15.05 -6.87 22.44
N ILE A 790 14.39 -8.00 22.67
CA ILE A 790 14.70 -8.91 23.79
C ILE A 790 15.61 -10.08 23.40
N LEU A 791 15.39 -10.73 22.25
CA LEU A 791 16.22 -11.86 21.81
C LEU A 791 17.53 -11.42 21.14
N GLN A 792 17.71 -10.12 20.86
CA GLN A 792 18.93 -9.48 20.31
C GLN A 792 19.52 -10.13 19.04
N ASN A 793 18.73 -10.96 18.35
CA ASN A 793 19.07 -11.68 17.12
C ASN A 793 20.43 -12.43 17.17
N THR A 794 20.57 -13.36 18.14
CA THR A 794 21.80 -14.10 18.50
C THR A 794 22.46 -14.97 17.42
N VAL A 795 22.07 -14.87 16.14
CA VAL A 795 22.67 -15.65 15.05
C VAL A 795 24.07 -15.11 14.71
N LEU A 796 25.10 -15.83 15.16
CA LEU A 796 26.50 -15.55 14.79
C LEU A 796 26.69 -15.77 13.27
N ILE A 797 26.77 -14.68 12.52
CA ILE A 797 27.00 -14.70 11.08
C ILE A 797 28.45 -15.09 10.83
N LYS A 798 28.67 -16.28 10.25
CA LYS A 798 30.00 -16.80 9.96
C LYS A 798 30.69 -16.01 8.84
N GLU A 799 32.02 -15.89 8.90
CA GLU A 799 32.79 -15.26 7.82
C GLU A 799 32.68 -16.02 6.49
N GLU A 800 32.58 -17.35 6.51
CA GLU A 800 32.31 -18.16 5.30
C GLU A 800 30.96 -17.81 4.63
N TRP A 801 29.96 -17.36 5.40
CA TRP A 801 28.70 -16.87 4.86
C TRP A 801 28.86 -15.45 4.28
N ARG A 802 29.58 -14.55 4.96
CA ARG A 802 29.85 -13.18 4.47
C ARG A 802 30.62 -13.20 3.16
N GLN A 803 31.69 -13.98 3.08
CA GLN A 803 32.48 -14.14 1.85
C GLN A 803 31.60 -14.61 0.69
N LEU A 804 30.78 -15.65 0.89
CA LEU A 804 29.89 -16.17 -0.15
C LEU A 804 28.84 -15.14 -0.60
N MET A 805 28.33 -14.32 0.31
CA MET A 805 27.41 -13.23 -0.02
C MET A 805 28.09 -12.13 -0.86
N ASP A 806 29.34 -11.76 -0.55
CA ASP A 806 30.09 -10.78 -1.34
C ASP A 806 30.46 -11.31 -2.74
N GLU A 807 30.98 -12.54 -2.83
CA GLU A 807 31.28 -13.22 -4.11
C GLU A 807 30.05 -13.28 -5.04
N ILE A 808 28.88 -13.62 -4.48
CA ILE A 808 27.62 -13.68 -5.24
C ILE A 808 27.09 -12.27 -5.58
N SER A 809 27.28 -11.29 -4.69
CA SER A 809 26.87 -9.91 -4.93
C SER A 809 27.57 -9.31 -6.15
N GLU A 810 28.86 -9.55 -6.32
CA GLU A 810 29.59 -9.10 -7.53
C GLU A 810 29.09 -9.81 -8.79
N LEU A 811 28.93 -11.15 -8.74
CA LEU A 811 28.43 -11.97 -9.84
C LEU A 811 27.02 -11.54 -10.32
N THR A 812 26.09 -11.40 -9.37
CA THR A 812 24.69 -11.06 -9.64
C THR A 812 24.54 -9.62 -10.15
N THR A 813 25.31 -8.66 -9.61
CA THR A 813 25.34 -7.27 -10.10
C THR A 813 25.81 -7.20 -11.56
N LYS A 814 26.88 -7.93 -11.88
CA LYS A 814 27.46 -7.91 -13.23
C LYS A 814 26.46 -8.43 -14.27
N GLU A 815 25.86 -9.58 -14.01
CA GLU A 815 24.83 -10.16 -14.88
C GLU A 815 23.62 -9.22 -15.03
N TYR A 816 23.12 -8.66 -13.92
CA TYR A 816 21.99 -7.74 -13.96
C TYR A 816 22.28 -6.51 -14.83
N ARG A 817 23.46 -5.89 -14.68
CA ARG A 817 23.83 -4.70 -15.47
C ARG A 817 24.13 -5.04 -16.93
N GLN A 818 24.76 -6.18 -17.20
CA GLN A 818 24.99 -6.68 -18.56
C GLN A 818 23.67 -6.82 -19.35
N VAL A 819 22.63 -7.38 -18.72
CA VAL A 819 21.31 -7.56 -19.34
C VAL A 819 20.49 -6.27 -19.40
N VAL A 820 20.46 -5.46 -18.33
CA VAL A 820 19.54 -4.30 -18.23
C VAL A 820 20.09 -3.01 -18.86
N TYR A 821 21.40 -2.79 -18.81
CA TYR A 821 22.03 -1.53 -19.22
C TYR A 821 23.00 -1.68 -20.40
N GLU A 822 23.75 -2.79 -20.50
CA GLU A 822 24.75 -2.98 -21.58
C GLU A 822 24.15 -3.62 -22.85
N THR A 823 23.08 -4.41 -22.72
CA THR A 823 22.43 -5.08 -23.87
C THR A 823 21.60 -4.08 -24.68
N LYS A 824 22.20 -3.57 -25.78
CA LYS A 824 21.67 -2.54 -26.69
C LYS A 824 20.16 -2.59 -26.96
N ASP A 825 19.64 -3.77 -27.31
CA ASP A 825 18.25 -3.94 -27.75
C ASP A 825 17.28 -4.38 -26.63
N PHE A 826 17.77 -4.57 -25.41
CA PHE A 826 16.94 -4.92 -24.24
C PHE A 826 15.83 -3.88 -23.99
N VAL A 827 16.13 -2.58 -24.16
CA VAL A 827 15.14 -1.50 -23.97
C VAL A 827 14.03 -1.55 -25.03
N LYS A 828 14.31 -2.03 -26.25
CA LYS A 828 13.28 -2.29 -27.27
C LYS A 828 12.43 -3.49 -26.86
N TYR A 829 13.07 -4.63 -26.56
CA TYR A 829 12.38 -5.86 -26.14
C TYR A 829 11.45 -5.61 -24.95
N PHE A 830 11.92 -4.90 -23.93
CA PHE A 830 11.12 -4.51 -22.76
C PHE A 830 9.86 -3.71 -23.10
N ARG A 831 9.93 -2.76 -24.05
CA ARG A 831 8.77 -1.97 -24.49
C ARG A 831 7.76 -2.80 -25.30
N CYS A 832 8.23 -3.81 -26.03
CA CYS A 832 7.37 -4.73 -26.79
C CYS A 832 6.74 -5.80 -25.90
N ALA A 833 7.55 -6.53 -25.11
CA ALA A 833 7.17 -7.68 -24.29
C ALA A 833 6.42 -7.33 -22.99
N THR A 834 6.17 -6.04 -22.72
CA THR A 834 5.40 -5.58 -21.55
C THR A 834 4.45 -4.43 -21.93
N PRO A 835 3.38 -4.20 -21.16
CA PRO A 835 2.52 -3.02 -21.30
C PRO A 835 3.15 -1.70 -20.77
N GLN A 836 4.49 -1.54 -20.79
CA GLN A 836 5.16 -0.36 -20.19
C GLN A 836 4.62 0.94 -20.77
N VAL A 837 4.49 1.01 -22.10
CA VAL A 837 4.13 2.23 -22.83
C VAL A 837 2.71 2.65 -22.45
N GLU A 838 1.80 1.69 -22.41
CA GLU A 838 0.39 1.83 -22.13
C GLU A 838 0.14 2.13 -20.65
N ILE A 839 0.85 1.47 -19.73
CA ILE A 839 0.93 1.86 -18.30
C ILE A 839 1.30 3.35 -18.16
N GLY A 840 2.17 3.85 -19.04
CA GLY A 840 2.55 5.27 -19.10
C GLY A 840 1.45 6.21 -19.59
N LYS A 841 0.51 5.72 -20.42
CA LYS A 841 -0.70 6.43 -20.89
C LYS A 841 -1.83 6.43 -19.83
N LEU A 842 -1.76 5.63 -18.75
CA LEU A 842 -2.89 5.41 -17.84
C LEU A 842 -3.06 6.42 -16.69
N ASN A 843 -4.33 6.71 -16.37
CA ASN A 843 -4.80 7.49 -15.21
C ASN A 843 -4.71 6.72 -13.88
N LEU A 844 -3.54 6.14 -13.60
CA LEU A 844 -3.26 5.34 -12.41
C LEU A 844 -3.13 6.22 -11.16
N GLY A 845 -2.24 7.23 -11.20
CA GLY A 845 -2.03 8.21 -10.13
C GLY A 845 -1.68 9.59 -10.68
N SER A 846 -1.47 10.56 -9.79
CA SER A 846 -1.07 11.94 -10.14
C SER A 846 0.30 12.01 -10.81
N ARG A 847 1.25 11.20 -10.32
CA ARG A 847 2.66 11.22 -10.71
C ARG A 847 2.88 10.83 -12.19
N PRO A 848 3.79 11.51 -12.91
CA PRO A 848 4.34 11.00 -14.17
C PRO A 848 5.03 9.63 -14.00
N SER A 849 5.13 8.87 -15.09
CA SER A 849 5.75 7.53 -15.11
C SER A 849 7.28 7.54 -15.24
N LYS A 850 7.88 8.64 -15.71
CA LYS A 850 9.33 8.82 -15.93
C LYS A 850 9.81 10.14 -15.32
N ARG A 851 11.11 10.28 -15.00
CA ARG A 851 11.70 11.59 -14.60
C ARG A 851 12.04 12.47 -15.83
N LYS A 852 12.52 11.87 -16.93
CA LYS A 852 12.80 12.52 -18.24
C LYS A 852 12.51 11.51 -19.37
N GLN A 853 12.63 11.89 -20.65
CA GLN A 853 12.76 10.91 -21.74
C GLN A 853 14.12 10.18 -21.61
N GLY A 854 14.18 8.89 -21.96
CA GLY A 854 15.41 8.08 -21.85
C GLY A 854 15.19 6.57 -21.68
N ASN A 855 16.27 5.91 -21.20
CA ASN A 855 16.40 4.47 -20.98
C ASN A 855 15.96 4.06 -19.54
N VAL A 856 16.34 2.87 -19.06
CA VAL A 856 15.85 2.27 -17.79
C VAL A 856 16.21 3.10 -16.54
N GLU A 857 17.31 3.86 -16.61
CA GLU A 857 17.75 4.85 -15.64
C GLU A 857 16.64 5.89 -15.37
N SER A 858 16.01 6.39 -16.45
CA SER A 858 14.95 7.42 -16.42
C SER A 858 13.60 6.91 -15.92
N LEU A 859 13.41 5.59 -15.90
CA LEU A 859 12.22 4.91 -15.42
C LEU A 859 12.30 4.69 -13.90
N ARG A 860 11.21 4.99 -13.19
CA ARG A 860 11.12 4.76 -11.73
C ARG A 860 10.92 3.27 -11.43
N ALA A 861 11.32 2.82 -10.24
CA ALA A 861 11.19 1.40 -9.89
C ALA A 861 9.75 0.87 -9.85
N ILE A 862 8.73 1.73 -9.62
CA ILE A 862 7.32 1.33 -9.65
C ILE A 862 6.88 0.85 -11.06
N PRO A 863 6.94 1.67 -12.14
CA PRO A 863 6.68 1.20 -13.50
C PRO A 863 7.56 0.02 -13.95
N TRP A 864 8.82 -0.01 -13.51
CA TRP A 864 9.75 -1.11 -13.79
C TRP A 864 9.23 -2.45 -13.26
N VAL A 865 9.03 -2.57 -11.94
CA VAL A 865 8.51 -3.79 -11.30
C VAL A 865 7.10 -4.13 -11.76
N PHE A 866 6.24 -3.13 -11.97
CA PHE A 866 4.87 -3.35 -12.40
C PHE A 866 4.76 -3.90 -13.84
N SER A 867 5.55 -3.41 -14.80
CA SER A 867 5.49 -3.87 -16.20
C SER A 867 5.88 -5.35 -16.34
N TRP A 868 6.92 -5.80 -15.63
CA TRP A 868 7.32 -7.21 -15.56
C TRP A 868 6.42 -8.08 -14.67
N THR A 869 5.60 -7.46 -13.80
CA THR A 869 4.56 -8.17 -13.04
C THR A 869 3.36 -8.49 -13.94
N GLN A 870 3.04 -7.61 -14.90
CA GLN A 870 1.96 -7.84 -15.87
C GLN A 870 2.27 -9.04 -16.77
N ASN A 871 3.44 -9.08 -17.42
CA ASN A 871 3.81 -10.17 -18.33
C ASN A 871 4.24 -11.48 -17.63
N ARG A 872 4.10 -11.58 -16.30
CA ARG A 872 4.38 -12.79 -15.49
C ARG A 872 5.83 -13.28 -15.52
N MET A 873 6.77 -12.48 -16.01
CA MET A 873 8.21 -12.81 -15.95
C MET A 873 8.85 -12.37 -14.63
N HIS A 874 8.38 -11.29 -13.99
CA HIS A 874 8.91 -10.72 -12.73
C HIS A 874 10.43 -10.44 -12.71
N LEU A 875 11.02 -10.20 -13.89
CA LEU A 875 12.47 -10.01 -14.13
C LEU A 875 13.23 -9.23 -13.04
N PRO A 876 12.76 -8.07 -12.52
CA PRO A 876 13.52 -7.25 -11.57
C PRO A 876 13.81 -7.91 -10.21
N VAL A 877 13.12 -9.01 -9.86
CA VAL A 877 13.27 -9.67 -8.55
C VAL A 877 14.30 -10.79 -8.59
N TRP A 878 14.52 -11.42 -9.75
CA TRP A 878 15.37 -12.61 -9.87
C TRP A 878 16.55 -12.48 -10.83
N LEU A 879 16.58 -11.51 -11.75
CA LEU A 879 17.68 -11.42 -12.72
C LEU A 879 19.05 -11.32 -12.04
N GLY A 880 19.98 -12.17 -12.46
CA GLY A 880 21.31 -12.36 -11.87
C GLY A 880 21.38 -13.57 -10.94
N ILE A 881 20.27 -13.93 -10.26
CA ILE A 881 20.20 -15.06 -9.32
C ILE A 881 20.48 -16.39 -10.03
N GLU A 882 20.18 -16.52 -11.32
CA GLU A 882 20.42 -17.75 -12.07
C GLU A 882 21.92 -18.13 -12.19
N GLN A 883 22.82 -17.16 -12.09
CA GLN A 883 24.28 -17.41 -12.11
C GLN A 883 24.77 -18.08 -10.83
N ILE A 884 24.03 -17.94 -9.72
CA ILE A 884 24.34 -18.61 -8.45
C ILE A 884 24.29 -20.13 -8.61
N TYR A 885 23.42 -20.66 -9.48
CA TYR A 885 23.32 -22.10 -9.75
C TYR A 885 24.67 -22.67 -10.20
N ASP A 886 25.24 -22.09 -11.26
CA ASP A 886 26.53 -22.53 -11.78
C ASP A 886 27.66 -22.28 -10.79
N TYR A 887 27.62 -21.15 -10.07
CA TYR A 887 28.64 -20.79 -9.10
C TYR A 887 28.69 -21.77 -7.92
N LEU A 888 27.54 -22.13 -7.33
CA LEU A 888 27.47 -23.06 -6.19
C LEU A 888 27.88 -24.48 -6.59
N ILE A 889 27.54 -24.92 -7.80
CA ILE A 889 27.92 -26.25 -8.31
C ILE A 889 29.41 -26.30 -8.65
N ARG A 890 29.94 -25.35 -9.45
CA ARG A 890 31.36 -25.33 -9.85
C ARG A 890 32.32 -25.21 -8.67
N ASN A 891 31.93 -24.46 -7.62
CA ASN A 891 32.76 -24.26 -6.43
C ASN A 891 32.40 -25.18 -5.24
N ASN A 892 31.47 -26.14 -5.43
CA ASN A 892 30.99 -27.05 -4.37
C ASN A 892 30.43 -26.34 -3.11
N LYS A 893 29.89 -25.12 -3.27
CA LYS A 893 29.37 -24.27 -2.17
C LYS A 893 27.88 -24.49 -1.86
N LEU A 894 27.17 -25.38 -2.57
CA LEU A 894 25.73 -25.60 -2.38
C LEU A 894 25.34 -25.92 -0.92
N LYS A 895 26.10 -26.78 -0.23
CA LYS A 895 25.84 -27.13 1.17
C LYS A 895 25.94 -25.92 2.11
N LEU A 896 26.83 -24.96 1.80
CA LEU A 896 26.99 -23.74 2.57
C LEU A 896 25.79 -22.80 2.38
N MET A 897 25.27 -22.69 1.16
CA MET A 897 24.03 -21.94 0.89
C MET A 897 22.80 -22.58 1.56
N GLN A 898 22.72 -23.91 1.62
CA GLN A 898 21.65 -24.62 2.34
C GLN A 898 21.75 -24.44 3.87
N ASP A 899 22.97 -24.43 4.41
CA ASP A 899 23.25 -24.07 5.82
C ASP A 899 22.81 -22.64 6.13
N MET A 900 23.16 -21.67 5.27
CA MET A 900 22.69 -20.28 5.36
C MET A 900 21.16 -20.19 5.32
N TYR A 901 20.49 -20.83 4.35
CA TYR A 901 19.03 -20.80 4.23
C TYR A 901 18.33 -21.35 5.49
N LYS A 902 18.88 -22.41 6.08
CA LYS A 902 18.34 -23.05 7.29
C LYS A 902 18.58 -22.25 8.56
N ASN A 903 19.77 -21.67 8.72
CA ASN A 903 20.27 -21.19 10.02
C ASN A 903 20.42 -19.66 10.09
N TRP A 904 20.29 -18.91 8.99
CA TRP A 904 20.41 -17.44 8.96
C TRP A 904 19.11 -16.79 8.45
N PRO A 905 18.31 -16.13 9.33
CA PRO A 905 17.00 -15.57 8.98
C PRO A 905 16.99 -14.61 7.79
N PHE A 906 18.10 -13.92 7.51
CA PHE A 906 18.27 -13.09 6.30
C PHE A 906 18.22 -13.92 5.02
N CYS A 907 18.98 -15.02 4.96
CA CYS A 907 18.96 -15.93 3.82
C CYS A 907 17.60 -16.64 3.69
N THR A 908 17.01 -17.07 4.82
CA THR A 908 15.65 -17.64 4.85
C THR A 908 14.61 -16.65 4.30
N SER A 909 14.61 -15.40 4.79
CA SER A 909 13.69 -14.36 4.32
C SER A 909 13.91 -13.99 2.86
N PHE A 910 15.14 -14.04 2.36
CA PHE A 910 15.45 -13.77 0.96
C PHE A 910 14.88 -14.86 0.04
N PHE A 911 15.26 -16.13 0.25
CA PHE A 911 14.80 -17.21 -0.62
C PHE A 911 13.31 -17.51 -0.50
N ASN A 912 12.67 -17.27 0.66
CA ASN A 912 11.21 -17.34 0.77
C ASN A 912 10.51 -16.27 -0.11
N LEU A 913 11.08 -15.07 -0.23
CA LEU A 913 10.57 -14.03 -1.15
C LEU A 913 10.80 -14.40 -2.61
N ILE A 914 11.95 -14.99 -2.96
CA ILE A 914 12.20 -15.50 -4.32
C ILE A 914 11.22 -16.62 -4.67
N SER A 915 11.03 -17.61 -3.79
CA SER A 915 10.06 -18.69 -3.95
C SER A 915 8.63 -18.15 -4.15
N MET A 916 8.20 -17.15 -3.38
CA MET A 916 6.91 -16.48 -3.59
C MET A 916 6.76 -15.86 -4.99
N VAL A 917 7.82 -15.25 -5.54
CA VAL A 917 7.77 -14.70 -6.90
C VAL A 917 7.78 -15.81 -7.95
N MET A 918 8.54 -16.89 -7.76
CA MET A 918 8.51 -18.06 -8.64
C MET A 918 7.15 -18.78 -8.65
N ALA A 919 6.43 -18.78 -7.52
CA ALA A 919 5.04 -19.25 -7.43
C ALA A 919 4.02 -18.41 -8.23
N LYS A 920 4.41 -17.20 -8.66
CA LYS A 920 3.56 -16.26 -9.42
C LYS A 920 4.01 -16.06 -10.86
N ALA A 921 5.27 -16.36 -11.16
CA ALA A 921 5.81 -16.36 -12.51
C ALA A 921 5.14 -17.44 -13.38
N SER A 922 5.21 -17.28 -14.71
CA SER A 922 4.74 -18.29 -15.66
C SER A 922 5.54 -18.21 -16.95
N LEU A 923 6.26 -19.29 -17.28
CA LEU A 923 7.03 -19.40 -18.53
C LEU A 923 6.10 -19.40 -19.75
N GLN A 924 5.02 -20.20 -19.73
CA GLN A 924 4.00 -20.25 -20.80
C GLN A 924 3.36 -18.88 -21.07
N ILE A 925 2.98 -18.13 -20.03
CA ILE A 925 2.38 -16.80 -20.22
C ILE A 925 3.45 -15.82 -20.72
N ALA A 926 4.65 -15.79 -20.11
CA ALA A 926 5.73 -14.89 -20.55
C ALA A 926 6.21 -15.17 -21.98
N GLU A 927 6.03 -16.40 -22.48
CA GLU A 927 6.25 -16.77 -23.87
C GLU A 927 5.15 -16.25 -24.81
N GLU A 928 3.89 -16.30 -24.38
CA GLU A 928 2.76 -15.77 -25.17
C GLU A 928 2.85 -14.25 -25.39
N TYR A 929 3.49 -13.50 -24.48
CA TYR A 929 3.79 -12.07 -24.68
C TYR A 929 4.81 -11.81 -25.81
N ASP A 930 5.62 -12.79 -26.24
CA ASP A 930 6.53 -12.62 -27.40
C ASP A 930 5.77 -12.48 -28.74
N ILE A 931 4.45 -12.73 -28.79
CA ILE A 931 3.62 -12.39 -29.96
C ILE A 931 3.58 -10.87 -30.19
N LEU A 932 3.83 -10.06 -29.15
CA LEU A 932 3.91 -8.60 -29.22
C LEU A 932 5.31 -8.09 -29.61
N VAL A 933 6.26 -8.99 -29.91
CA VAL A 933 7.69 -8.71 -30.07
C VAL A 933 8.10 -9.00 -31.52
N PRO A 934 8.81 -8.09 -32.22
CA PRO A 934 9.39 -8.36 -33.53
C PRO A 934 10.35 -9.56 -33.51
N ASP A 935 10.37 -10.38 -34.57
CA ASP A 935 11.13 -11.64 -34.62
C ASP A 935 12.62 -11.48 -34.29
N GLU A 936 13.24 -10.37 -34.75
CA GLU A 936 14.61 -9.99 -34.44
C GLU A 936 14.90 -9.90 -32.93
N LEU A 937 13.90 -9.57 -32.09
CA LEU A 937 14.04 -9.40 -30.64
C LEU A 937 13.61 -10.63 -29.83
N LYS A 938 12.90 -11.61 -30.42
CA LYS A 938 12.39 -12.80 -29.69
C LYS A 938 13.49 -13.66 -29.07
N HIS A 939 14.71 -13.59 -29.61
CA HIS A 939 15.88 -14.26 -29.02
C HIS A 939 16.15 -13.80 -27.58
N ILE A 940 15.90 -12.53 -27.25
CA ILE A 940 16.04 -11.98 -25.89
C ILE A 940 15.02 -12.64 -24.95
N GLY A 941 13.75 -12.75 -25.38
CA GLY A 941 12.69 -13.39 -24.62
C GLY A 941 13.00 -14.85 -24.28
N LYS A 942 13.51 -15.62 -25.25
CA LYS A 942 13.98 -16.99 -25.04
C LYS A 942 15.10 -17.06 -23.99
N ILE A 943 16.15 -16.24 -24.14
CA ILE A 943 17.28 -16.20 -23.18
C ILE A 943 16.79 -15.86 -21.76
N LEU A 944 15.87 -14.91 -21.62
CA LEU A 944 15.30 -14.55 -20.32
C LEU A 944 14.42 -15.67 -19.72
N ARG A 945 13.67 -16.43 -20.53
CA ARG A 945 12.92 -17.61 -20.06
C ARG A 945 13.84 -18.76 -19.63
N GLU A 946 14.94 -19.00 -20.34
CA GLU A 946 15.96 -19.99 -19.96
C GLU A 946 16.64 -19.60 -18.63
N LYS A 947 16.98 -18.32 -18.44
CA LYS A 947 17.50 -17.78 -17.18
C LYS A 947 16.49 -17.90 -16.02
N LEU A 948 15.22 -17.56 -16.25
CA LEU A 948 14.14 -17.73 -15.25
C LEU A 948 14.02 -19.18 -14.81
N LYS A 949 13.99 -20.14 -15.75
CA LYS A 949 13.96 -21.58 -15.43
C LYS A 949 15.13 -21.99 -14.53
N LYS A 950 16.34 -21.48 -14.78
CA LYS A 950 17.53 -21.77 -13.98
C LYS A 950 17.49 -21.12 -12.58
N ALA A 951 16.90 -19.93 -12.44
CA ALA A 951 16.63 -19.31 -11.13
C ALA A 951 15.56 -20.10 -10.34
N MET A 952 14.56 -20.66 -11.02
CA MET A 952 13.56 -21.57 -10.44
C MET A 952 14.22 -22.87 -9.94
N GLU A 953 15.08 -23.49 -10.76
CA GLU A 953 15.86 -24.70 -10.40
C GLU A 953 16.78 -24.45 -9.18
N LEU A 954 17.50 -23.32 -9.13
CA LEU A 954 18.26 -22.91 -7.94
C LEU A 954 17.38 -22.81 -6.69
N THR A 955 16.22 -22.18 -6.82
CA THR A 955 15.32 -21.91 -5.68
C THR A 955 14.92 -23.23 -5.02
N PHE A 956 14.58 -24.25 -5.81
CA PHE A 956 14.33 -25.61 -5.28
C PHE A 956 15.56 -26.22 -4.61
N LEU A 957 16.76 -26.13 -5.22
CA LEU A 957 17.98 -26.67 -4.62
C LEU A 957 18.37 -26.03 -3.28
N VAL A 958 18.13 -24.72 -3.10
CA VAL A 958 18.46 -24.01 -1.86
C VAL A 958 17.39 -24.22 -0.78
N THR A 959 16.11 -24.13 -1.14
CA THR A 959 15.00 -24.21 -0.18
C THR A 959 14.59 -25.65 0.18
N ASN A 960 14.96 -26.63 -0.65
CA ASN A 960 14.52 -28.03 -0.60
C ASN A 960 12.99 -28.20 -0.66
N GLU A 961 12.28 -27.24 -1.27
CA GLU A 961 10.85 -27.31 -1.58
C GLU A 961 10.57 -28.25 -2.76
N LYS A 962 9.37 -28.85 -2.84
CA LYS A 962 8.93 -29.62 -4.01
C LYS A 962 8.08 -28.77 -4.97
N ASN A 963 7.40 -27.78 -4.42
CA ASN A 963 6.65 -26.73 -5.10
C ASN A 963 6.94 -25.42 -4.37
N PHE A 964 6.95 -24.30 -5.09
CA PHE A 964 7.18 -23.00 -4.46
C PHE A 964 6.20 -22.72 -3.31
N CYS A 965 6.71 -22.10 -2.26
CA CYS A 965 6.02 -21.85 -0.99
C CYS A 965 5.52 -23.10 -0.24
N ASP A 966 6.10 -24.29 -0.44
CA ASP A 966 5.88 -25.44 0.46
C ASP A 966 6.28 -25.10 1.93
N ASN A 967 7.24 -24.19 2.13
CA ASN A 967 7.65 -23.65 3.42
C ASN A 967 6.79 -22.48 3.92
N ASP A 968 5.96 -21.84 3.07
CA ASP A 968 4.94 -20.84 3.47
C ASP A 968 3.56 -21.19 2.89
N GLN A 969 2.90 -22.12 3.57
CA GLN A 969 1.59 -22.65 3.17
C GLN A 969 0.48 -21.59 3.13
N LEU A 970 0.64 -20.47 3.86
CA LEU A 970 -0.36 -19.39 3.86
C LEU A 970 -0.26 -18.54 2.61
N THR A 971 0.97 -18.14 2.25
CA THR A 971 1.25 -17.42 1.00
C THR A 971 0.91 -18.31 -0.19
N LYS A 972 1.31 -19.58 -0.20
CA LYS A 972 0.98 -20.56 -1.25
C LYS A 972 -0.52 -20.63 -1.53
N ARG A 973 -1.32 -20.90 -0.49
CA ARG A 973 -2.80 -20.97 -0.55
C ARG A 973 -3.43 -19.64 -1.00
N SER A 974 -2.84 -18.50 -0.64
CA SER A 974 -3.29 -17.18 -1.08
C SER A 974 -2.98 -16.94 -2.57
N ILE A 975 -1.91 -17.52 -3.12
CA ILE A 975 -1.59 -17.45 -4.56
C ILE A 975 -2.54 -18.35 -5.35
N GLU A 976 -2.64 -19.62 -4.95
CA GLU A 976 -3.52 -20.64 -5.56
C GLU A 976 -4.98 -20.18 -5.70
N SER A 977 -5.51 -19.41 -4.74
CA SER A 977 -6.89 -18.90 -4.78
C SER A 977 -7.15 -17.82 -5.85
N ARG A 978 -6.10 -17.31 -6.51
CA ARG A 978 -6.18 -16.24 -7.53
C ARG A 978 -5.61 -16.68 -8.88
N THR A 979 -4.56 -17.50 -8.91
CA THR A 979 -3.90 -17.98 -10.14
C THR A 979 -4.88 -18.53 -11.18
N LYS A 980 -5.95 -19.21 -10.73
CA LYS A 980 -7.08 -19.70 -11.55
C LYS A 980 -7.65 -18.67 -12.54
N TRP A 981 -7.65 -17.39 -12.20
CA TRP A 981 -8.33 -16.33 -12.95
C TRP A 981 -7.36 -15.41 -13.71
N VAL A 982 -6.10 -15.30 -13.26
CA VAL A 982 -5.13 -14.36 -13.85
C VAL A 982 -4.70 -14.77 -15.27
N ALA A 983 -4.68 -16.06 -15.58
CA ALA A 983 -4.34 -16.54 -16.94
C ALA A 983 -5.29 -15.98 -18.02
N VAL A 984 -6.60 -15.91 -17.75
CA VAL A 984 -7.58 -15.26 -18.65
C VAL A 984 -7.28 -13.78 -18.81
N CYS A 985 -6.96 -13.11 -17.70
CA CYS A 985 -6.67 -11.68 -17.70
C CYS A 985 -5.40 -11.36 -18.50
N ASN A 986 -4.36 -12.22 -18.41
CA ASN A 986 -3.16 -12.15 -19.24
C ASN A 986 -3.47 -12.38 -20.73
N LEU A 987 -4.21 -13.43 -21.08
CA LEU A 987 -4.54 -13.73 -22.47
C LEU A 987 -5.38 -12.61 -23.13
N ILE A 988 -6.33 -12.02 -22.39
CA ILE A 988 -7.08 -10.84 -22.86
C ILE A 988 -6.16 -9.61 -22.98
N GLN A 989 -5.22 -9.40 -22.04
CA GLN A 989 -4.25 -8.32 -22.16
C GLN A 989 -3.38 -8.44 -23.42
N ILE A 990 -2.86 -9.63 -23.72
CA ILE A 990 -2.04 -9.85 -24.92
C ILE A 990 -2.86 -9.58 -26.17
N GLN A 991 -4.10 -10.09 -26.25
CA GLN A 991 -4.96 -9.87 -27.42
C GLN A 991 -5.36 -8.39 -27.59
N ALA A 992 -5.60 -7.68 -26.48
CA ALA A 992 -5.91 -6.25 -26.51
C ALA A 992 -4.70 -5.39 -26.90
N LEU A 993 -3.51 -5.67 -26.33
CA LEU A 993 -2.25 -5.02 -26.72
C LEU A 993 -1.93 -5.25 -28.20
N LYS A 994 -2.14 -6.48 -28.67
CA LYS A 994 -1.90 -6.85 -30.08
C LYS A 994 -2.77 -6.02 -31.00
N ARG A 995 -4.10 -6.12 -30.87
CA ARG A 995 -5.05 -5.40 -31.75
C ARG A 995 -4.87 -3.87 -31.65
N LEU A 996 -4.62 -3.34 -30.45
CA LEU A 996 -4.37 -1.90 -30.26
C LEU A 996 -3.12 -1.43 -31.02
N ARG A 997 -2.00 -2.16 -30.93
CA ARG A 997 -0.74 -1.80 -31.61
C ARG A 997 -0.83 -2.01 -33.13
N GLU A 998 -1.52 -3.06 -33.59
CA GLU A 998 -1.81 -3.27 -35.01
C GLU A 998 -2.65 -2.11 -35.58
N HIS A 999 -3.64 -1.60 -34.82
CA HIS A 999 -4.40 -0.40 -35.21
C HIS A 999 -3.58 0.90 -35.12
N GLU A 1000 -2.78 1.12 -34.07
CA GLU A 1000 -1.88 2.30 -34.00
C GLU A 1000 -0.95 2.33 -35.23
N GLN A 1001 -0.36 1.20 -35.62
CA GLN A 1001 0.49 1.08 -36.82
C GLN A 1001 -0.26 1.29 -38.13
N GLN A 1002 -1.50 0.81 -38.26
CA GLN A 1002 -2.33 1.05 -39.46
C GLN A 1002 -2.68 2.52 -39.63
N MET A 1003 -3.03 3.21 -38.54
CA MET A 1003 -3.31 4.65 -38.55
C MET A 1003 -2.05 5.47 -38.87
N GLU A 1004 -0.90 5.15 -38.26
CA GLU A 1004 0.38 5.81 -38.55
C GLU A 1004 0.79 5.63 -40.03
N ALA A 1005 0.60 4.44 -40.60
CA ALA A 1005 0.87 4.17 -42.02
C ALA A 1005 -0.10 4.89 -42.97
N GLN A 1006 -1.38 5.01 -42.61
CA GLN A 1006 -2.35 5.79 -43.39
C GLN A 1006 -2.04 7.28 -43.37
N GLN A 1007 -1.71 7.83 -42.20
CA GLN A 1007 -1.32 9.24 -42.05
C GLN A 1007 -0.01 9.56 -42.81
N GLY A 1008 0.98 8.66 -42.80
CA GLY A 1008 2.19 8.82 -43.61
C GLY A 1008 1.91 8.85 -45.12
N LEU A 1009 0.99 8.01 -45.60
CA LEU A 1009 0.56 8.01 -47.01
C LEU A 1009 -0.25 9.27 -47.38
N GLU A 1010 -1.09 9.78 -46.47
CA GLU A 1010 -1.81 11.05 -46.64
C GLU A 1010 -0.83 12.24 -46.67
N GLU A 1011 0.17 12.28 -45.78
CA GLU A 1011 1.22 13.30 -45.77
C GLU A 1011 2.12 13.24 -47.03
N GLU A 1012 2.47 12.04 -47.51
CA GLU A 1012 3.21 11.87 -48.77
C GLU A 1012 2.38 12.29 -49.99
N MET A 1013 1.08 11.98 -50.02
CA MET A 1013 0.18 12.43 -51.10
C MET A 1013 0.00 13.95 -51.10
N GLU A 1014 -0.22 14.59 -49.95
CA GLU A 1014 -0.27 16.06 -49.88
C GLU A 1014 1.08 16.69 -50.27
N ALA A 1015 2.21 16.05 -49.94
CA ALA A 1015 3.54 16.54 -50.33
C ALA A 1015 3.76 16.45 -51.85
N GLN A 1016 3.25 15.39 -52.49
CA GLN A 1016 3.26 15.26 -53.96
C GLN A 1016 2.36 16.30 -54.62
N GLN A 1017 1.13 16.51 -54.12
CA GLN A 1017 0.24 17.55 -54.66
C GLN A 1017 0.84 18.95 -54.51
N ARG A 1018 1.48 19.27 -53.37
CA ARG A 1018 2.18 20.56 -53.21
C ARG A 1018 3.34 20.75 -54.19
N LEU A 1019 4.05 19.68 -54.55
CA LEU A 1019 5.11 19.72 -55.57
C LEU A 1019 4.54 19.87 -56.99
N GLU A 1020 3.41 19.24 -57.29
CA GLU A 1020 2.70 19.42 -58.56
C GLU A 1020 2.15 20.85 -58.69
N GLU A 1021 1.53 21.41 -57.65
CA GLU A 1021 1.09 22.81 -57.59
C GLU A 1021 2.26 23.80 -57.74
N GLU A 1022 3.42 23.55 -57.11
CA GLU A 1022 4.63 24.38 -57.29
C GLU A 1022 5.22 24.27 -58.72
N MET A 1023 5.07 23.13 -59.39
CA MET A 1023 5.50 22.95 -60.79
C MET A 1023 4.53 23.60 -61.79
N GLU A 1024 3.21 23.48 -61.58
CA GLU A 1024 2.22 24.19 -62.40
C GLU A 1024 2.35 25.72 -62.24
N ALA A 1025 2.64 26.20 -61.02
CA ALA A 1025 2.94 27.61 -60.79
C ALA A 1025 4.22 28.10 -61.51
N GLN A 1026 5.23 27.24 -61.66
CA GLN A 1026 6.43 27.56 -62.44
C GLN A 1026 6.16 27.61 -63.95
N HIS A 1027 5.44 26.63 -64.52
CA HIS A 1027 5.06 26.67 -65.93
C HIS A 1027 4.10 27.82 -66.27
N GLY A 1028 3.18 28.18 -65.37
CA GLY A 1028 2.33 29.37 -65.56
C GLY A 1028 3.12 30.67 -65.64
N LEU A 1029 4.22 30.79 -64.88
CA LEU A 1029 5.15 31.93 -64.97
C LEU A 1029 5.99 31.92 -66.26
N GLU A 1030 6.28 30.75 -66.83
CA GLU A 1030 6.93 30.65 -68.14
C GLU A 1030 5.98 31.06 -69.29
N GLU A 1031 4.71 30.64 -69.26
CA GLU A 1031 3.71 31.06 -70.25
C GLU A 1031 3.40 32.57 -70.18
N GLU A 1032 3.31 33.17 -68.99
CA GLU A 1032 3.16 34.62 -68.86
C GLU A 1032 4.37 35.40 -69.39
N MET A 1033 5.59 34.82 -69.34
CA MET A 1033 6.79 35.45 -69.88
C MET A 1033 6.90 35.43 -71.41
N GLU A 1034 6.30 34.45 -72.10
CA GLU A 1034 6.25 34.45 -73.58
C GLU A 1034 5.18 35.39 -74.14
N ALA A 1035 4.10 35.68 -73.40
CA ALA A 1035 2.99 36.52 -73.86
C ALA A 1035 3.24 38.05 -73.75
N GLY A 1036 4.21 38.50 -72.94
CA GLY A 1036 4.30 39.88 -72.43
C GLY A 1036 4.99 40.96 -73.27
N GLY A 1037 5.24 40.75 -74.57
CA GLY A 1037 6.19 41.60 -75.33
C GLY A 1037 5.61 42.74 -76.17
N ASN A 1038 5.48 43.99 -75.63
CA ASN A 1038 5.86 45.28 -76.29
C ASN A 1038 5.47 46.59 -75.54
N VAL A 1039 6.15 47.70 -75.90
CA VAL A 1039 5.93 49.14 -75.54
C VAL A 1039 5.99 49.51 -74.03
N GLU A 1040 7.07 50.04 -73.46
CA GLU A 1040 7.84 51.30 -73.69
C GLU A 1040 7.30 52.62 -73.04
N LYS A 1041 8.15 53.17 -72.14
CA LYS A 1041 8.75 54.54 -72.14
C LYS A 1041 8.20 55.72 -71.29
N LEU A 1042 9.19 56.44 -70.71
CA LEU A 1042 9.28 57.89 -70.35
C LEU A 1042 8.53 58.37 -69.07
N ASN A 1043 9.08 59.23 -68.18
CA ASN A 1043 10.45 59.79 -68.09
C ASN A 1043 10.81 60.40 -66.69
N LYS A 1044 12.11 60.31 -66.33
CA LYS A 1044 13.00 61.27 -65.60
C LYS A 1044 12.45 62.37 -64.65
N ASP A 1045 13.11 62.52 -63.49
CA ASP A 1045 14.26 63.45 -63.31
C ASP A 1045 15.11 63.08 -62.05
N LYS A 1046 16.47 63.05 -62.12
CA LYS A 1046 17.48 63.98 -61.52
C LYS A 1046 17.57 63.99 -59.96
N HIS A 1047 18.74 64.13 -59.29
CA HIS A 1047 20.14 64.37 -59.70
C HIS A 1047 21.12 63.99 -58.56
N CYS A 1048 22.33 63.47 -58.85
CA CYS A 1048 23.60 63.53 -58.04
C CYS A 1048 23.60 62.96 -56.58
N THR A 1049 24.65 62.44 -55.93
CA THR A 1049 26.10 62.09 -56.14
C THR A 1049 26.55 61.28 -54.89
N SER A 1050 27.66 60.53 -54.75
CA SER A 1050 28.84 60.16 -55.57
C SER A 1050 29.64 59.00 -54.87
N HIS A 1051 30.82 58.65 -55.39
CA HIS A 1051 32.04 58.06 -54.77
C HIS A 1051 32.08 57.81 -53.24
N ASP A 1052 32.72 56.76 -52.69
CA ASP A 1052 33.52 55.59 -53.21
C ASP A 1052 33.68 54.56 -52.04
N THR A 1053 34.38 53.40 -52.04
CA THR A 1053 35.34 52.67 -52.92
C THR A 1053 35.16 51.13 -52.67
N ILE A 1054 35.47 50.20 -53.59
CA ILE A 1054 36.73 49.38 -53.75
C ILE A 1054 37.34 48.90 -52.40
N SER A 1055 37.63 47.61 -52.13
CA SER A 1055 38.06 46.47 -52.98
C SER A 1055 37.46 45.12 -52.49
N SER A 1056 37.10 44.12 -53.31
CA SER A 1056 37.93 43.14 -54.08
C SER A 1056 38.64 42.06 -53.20
N LYS A 1057 38.81 40.78 -53.61
CA LYS A 1057 38.35 39.98 -54.77
C LYS A 1057 38.72 38.49 -54.58
N ASN A 1058 38.09 37.57 -55.34
CA ASN A 1058 38.61 36.23 -55.74
C ASN A 1058 38.82 35.15 -54.61
N TYR A 1059 38.93 33.83 -54.83
CA TYR A 1059 38.59 32.93 -55.97
C TYR A 1059 38.58 31.45 -55.49
N HIS A 1060 37.64 30.61 -55.98
CA HIS A 1060 37.82 29.14 -56.17
C HIS A 1060 38.21 28.31 -54.90
N PRO A 1061 38.58 27.00 -54.94
CA PRO A 1061 38.70 26.05 -56.06
C PRO A 1061 37.93 24.72 -55.89
N SER A 1062 38.15 23.83 -56.86
CA SER A 1062 37.74 22.43 -56.92
C SER A 1062 38.75 21.46 -56.28
N ASN A 1063 38.26 20.25 -55.97
CA ASN A 1063 38.98 18.96 -55.96
C ASN A 1063 39.92 18.53 -54.79
N ASP A 1064 39.79 17.22 -54.51
CA ASP A 1064 40.79 16.23 -54.08
C ASP A 1064 41.43 16.20 -52.67
N PHE A 1065 40.94 15.21 -51.90
CA PHE A 1065 41.67 14.20 -51.10
C PHE A 1065 42.53 14.54 -49.84
N ASN A 1066 42.33 13.67 -48.83
CA ASN A 1066 43.19 13.31 -47.68
C ASN A 1066 43.41 14.34 -46.54
N GLY A 1067 43.15 13.93 -45.29
CA GLY A 1067 43.81 14.54 -44.11
C GLY A 1067 43.02 14.65 -42.78
N VAL A 1068 42.69 13.52 -42.16
CA VAL A 1068 42.31 13.29 -40.74
C VAL A 1068 42.47 14.46 -39.72
N ILE A 1069 41.43 14.79 -38.92
CA ILE A 1069 41.42 14.88 -37.42
C ILE A 1069 40.07 15.40 -36.82
N GLU A 1070 39.55 14.65 -35.84
CA GLU A 1070 38.63 14.95 -34.70
C GLU A 1070 37.38 15.88 -34.75
N ASN A 1071 36.21 15.26 -34.49
CA ASN A 1071 35.12 15.62 -33.54
C ASN A 1071 34.62 17.07 -33.33
N SER A 1072 33.32 17.34 -33.60
CA SER A 1072 32.24 17.49 -32.58
C SER A 1072 30.90 18.01 -33.19
N GLU A 1073 29.85 18.22 -32.37
CA GLU A 1073 28.42 18.13 -32.77
C GLU A 1073 27.61 19.46 -32.88
N SER A 1074 26.38 19.32 -33.41
CA SER A 1074 25.11 19.98 -32.98
C SER A 1074 24.66 21.31 -33.66
N LEU A 1075 23.36 21.72 -33.68
CA LEU A 1075 22.04 21.06 -33.88
C LEU A 1075 20.94 22.16 -33.81
N GLN A 1076 19.88 22.17 -34.66
CA GLN A 1076 18.60 22.84 -34.29
C GLN A 1076 17.36 22.51 -35.19
N GLY A 1077 16.16 22.64 -34.61
CA GLY A 1077 14.83 22.54 -35.25
C GLY A 1077 13.69 22.94 -34.27
N LYS A 1078 12.53 23.44 -34.75
CA LYS A 1078 11.47 24.10 -33.92
C LYS A 1078 10.07 24.15 -34.61
N MET A 1079 9.03 24.56 -33.84
CA MET A 1079 7.70 25.12 -34.27
C MET A 1079 6.61 24.09 -34.68
N LYS A 1080 5.27 24.37 -34.71
CA LYS A 1080 4.36 25.40 -34.12
C LYS A 1080 2.87 24.89 -34.07
N GLU A 1081 1.86 25.76 -33.88
CA GLU A 1081 0.44 25.39 -33.65
C GLU A 1081 -0.62 26.35 -34.31
N LYS A 1082 -1.82 25.81 -34.65
CA LYS A 1082 -3.22 26.38 -34.59
C LYS A 1082 -3.89 27.32 -35.67
N HIS A 1083 -4.99 26.80 -36.31
CA HIS A 1083 -6.46 27.17 -36.21
C HIS A 1083 -7.33 27.99 -37.24
N PHE A 1084 -8.57 27.46 -37.50
CA PHE A 1084 -9.96 28.07 -37.55
C PHE A 1084 -10.81 28.32 -38.87
N ASN A 1085 -11.84 27.46 -39.13
CA ASN A 1085 -13.22 27.63 -39.73
C ASN A 1085 -13.49 28.28 -41.16
N LEU A 1086 -14.68 28.28 -41.85
CA LEU A 1086 -16.14 28.18 -41.51
C LEU A 1086 -17.11 27.98 -42.77
N ILE A 1087 -18.36 27.45 -42.61
CA ILE A 1087 -19.64 27.60 -43.43
C ILE A 1087 -20.26 26.40 -44.25
N LYS A 1088 -21.62 26.36 -44.24
CA LYS A 1088 -22.73 25.46 -44.70
C LYS A 1088 -22.89 25.23 -46.25
N ARG A 1089 -23.86 24.48 -46.87
CA ARG A 1089 -25.30 24.18 -46.55
C ARG A 1089 -26.01 23.16 -47.52
N SER A 1090 -27.09 22.47 -47.07
CA SER A 1090 -28.34 21.98 -47.81
C SER A 1090 -28.23 20.93 -48.96
N GLU A 1091 -29.23 20.08 -49.34
CA GLU A 1091 -30.46 19.49 -48.71
C GLU A 1091 -31.12 18.41 -49.66
N MET A 1092 -32.03 17.54 -49.15
CA MET A 1092 -32.98 16.64 -49.89
C MET A 1092 -32.35 15.48 -50.73
N ASN A 1093 -32.96 14.34 -51.12
CA ASN A 1093 -34.27 13.63 -50.94
C ASN A 1093 -34.08 12.14 -51.43
N SER A 1094 -34.98 11.12 -51.37
CA SER A 1094 -36.17 10.73 -50.57
C SER A 1094 -36.76 9.38 -51.09
N MET A 1095 -37.45 8.56 -50.25
CA MET A 1095 -38.35 7.43 -50.63
C MET A 1095 -37.69 6.16 -51.26
N ASP A 1096 -38.23 4.92 -51.22
CA ASP A 1096 -39.47 4.36 -50.64
C ASP A 1096 -39.44 2.80 -50.47
N ASN A 1097 -40.49 2.21 -49.85
CA ASN A 1097 -40.98 0.80 -49.98
C ASN A 1097 -40.15 -0.43 -49.47
N ASN A 1098 -40.72 -1.61 -49.13
CA ASN A 1098 -41.99 -1.99 -48.45
C ASN A 1098 -42.10 -3.51 -48.07
N TYR A 1099 -43.09 -3.88 -47.24
CA TYR A 1099 -43.78 -5.18 -47.02
C TYR A 1099 -43.06 -6.47 -46.46
N GLU A 1100 -43.64 -6.99 -45.34
CA GLU A 1100 -44.08 -8.38 -44.98
C GLU A 1100 -43.33 -9.68 -45.41
N SER A 1101 -43.46 -10.84 -44.75
CA SER A 1101 -43.93 -11.27 -43.40
C SER A 1101 -43.51 -12.75 -43.13
N GLY A 1102 -43.60 -13.25 -41.88
CA GLY A 1102 -43.29 -14.67 -41.56
C GLY A 1102 -43.43 -15.05 -40.08
N ILE A 1103 -43.90 -16.26 -39.77
CA ILE A 1103 -44.37 -16.67 -38.41
C ILE A 1103 -43.81 -18.03 -37.97
N ASN A 1104 -43.27 -18.11 -36.73
CA ASN A 1104 -42.95 -19.32 -35.93
C ASN A 1104 -41.92 -20.31 -36.53
N GLN A 1105 -41.22 -21.20 -35.78
CA GLN A 1105 -41.40 -21.70 -34.41
C GLN A 1105 -40.09 -22.30 -33.83
N ASN A 1106 -40.03 -22.49 -32.50
CA ASN A 1106 -39.21 -23.48 -31.77
C ASN A 1106 -37.67 -23.55 -31.97
N ARG A 1107 -36.93 -23.24 -30.89
CA ARG A 1107 -36.27 -24.28 -30.05
C ARG A 1107 -35.69 -23.72 -28.74
N ASN A 1108 -36.34 -24.01 -27.62
CA ASN A 1108 -35.73 -23.87 -26.29
C ASN A 1108 -34.80 -25.06 -26.00
N LEU A 1109 -33.57 -24.78 -25.56
CA LEU A 1109 -32.61 -25.79 -25.06
C LEU A 1109 -32.04 -25.39 -23.69
N ARG A 1110 -31.60 -26.39 -22.91
CA ARG A 1110 -31.53 -26.30 -21.43
C ARG A 1110 -30.23 -25.67 -20.90
N ILE A 1111 -30.34 -24.48 -20.33
CA ILE A 1111 -29.24 -23.73 -19.65
C ILE A 1111 -28.89 -24.31 -18.26
N HIS A 1112 -29.73 -25.18 -17.69
CA HIS A 1112 -29.67 -25.59 -16.27
C HIS A 1112 -28.41 -26.36 -15.80
N SER A 1113 -27.49 -26.75 -16.68
CA SER A 1113 -26.37 -27.65 -16.35
C SER A 1113 -25.34 -27.04 -15.39
N TYR A 1114 -24.87 -25.81 -15.66
CA TYR A 1114 -23.82 -25.15 -14.86
C TYR A 1114 -24.29 -24.84 -13.43
N LEU A 1115 -25.43 -24.13 -13.32
CA LEU A 1115 -26.01 -23.78 -12.02
C LEU A 1115 -26.44 -25.02 -11.24
N SER A 1116 -26.96 -26.09 -11.86
CA SER A 1116 -27.27 -27.33 -11.14
C SER A 1116 -26.02 -28.03 -10.57
N ARG A 1117 -24.90 -28.03 -11.31
CA ARG A 1117 -23.61 -28.59 -10.85
C ARG A 1117 -22.97 -27.78 -9.70
N LYS A 1118 -23.10 -26.44 -9.68
CA LYS A 1118 -22.67 -25.64 -8.51
C LYS A 1118 -23.70 -25.71 -7.36
N LYS A 1119 -25.01 -25.68 -7.62
CA LYS A 1119 -26.09 -25.84 -6.61
C LYS A 1119 -25.99 -27.16 -5.85
N SER A 1120 -25.82 -28.29 -6.53
CA SER A 1120 -25.64 -29.62 -5.89
C SER A 1120 -24.36 -29.74 -5.04
N LYS A 1121 -23.32 -28.94 -5.32
CA LYS A 1121 -22.12 -28.82 -4.46
C LYS A 1121 -22.34 -27.85 -3.28
N LEU A 1122 -23.06 -26.75 -3.49
CA LEU A 1122 -23.40 -25.75 -2.46
C LEU A 1122 -24.44 -26.24 -1.43
N ILE A 1123 -25.33 -27.15 -1.83
CA ILE A 1123 -26.29 -27.83 -0.95
C ILE A 1123 -25.60 -28.55 0.24
N LYS A 1124 -24.29 -28.84 0.14
CA LYS A 1124 -23.50 -29.41 1.25
C LYS A 1124 -22.90 -28.38 2.22
N ASN A 1125 -23.24 -27.09 2.09
CA ASN A 1125 -22.79 -26.03 3.00
C ASN A 1125 -23.98 -25.49 3.84
N PRO A 1126 -24.02 -25.73 5.17
CA PRO A 1126 -25.15 -25.36 6.03
C PRO A 1126 -25.38 -23.85 6.17
N LYS A 1127 -24.44 -22.99 5.72
CA LYS A 1127 -24.68 -21.55 5.66
C LYS A 1127 -25.73 -21.17 4.61
N PHE A 1128 -25.83 -21.91 3.50
CA PHE A 1128 -26.53 -21.47 2.27
C PHE A 1128 -27.84 -22.22 1.96
N HIS A 1129 -28.17 -23.30 2.69
CA HIS A 1129 -29.26 -24.20 2.28
C HIS A 1129 -30.70 -23.62 2.22
N PRO A 1130 -31.17 -22.75 3.14
CA PRO A 1130 -32.60 -22.43 3.25
C PRO A 1130 -33.10 -21.33 2.29
N LEU A 1131 -32.39 -21.06 1.18
CA LEU A 1131 -32.67 -19.92 0.28
C LEU A 1131 -32.66 -20.29 -1.21
N LEU A 1132 -32.87 -21.56 -1.54
CA LEU A 1132 -32.72 -22.09 -2.90
C LEU A 1132 -34.00 -22.68 -3.51
N GLU A 1133 -35.16 -22.40 -2.92
CA GLU A 1133 -36.48 -22.71 -3.46
C GLU A 1133 -37.31 -21.42 -3.55
N SER A 1134 -37.75 -21.09 -4.76
CA SER A 1134 -38.47 -19.87 -5.10
C SER A 1134 -39.92 -20.21 -5.45
N HIS A 1135 -40.87 -19.68 -4.68
CA HIS A 1135 -42.29 -19.71 -5.04
C HIS A 1135 -42.73 -18.37 -5.65
N SER A 1136 -43.61 -18.47 -6.64
CA SER A 1136 -44.34 -17.36 -7.28
C SER A 1136 -45.75 -17.21 -6.69
N SER A 1137 -46.49 -16.19 -7.16
CA SER A 1137 -47.88 -15.77 -6.82
C SER A 1137 -48.08 -14.89 -5.57
N ASP A 1138 -48.21 -13.59 -5.83
CA ASP A 1138 -49.45 -12.78 -5.67
C ASP A 1138 -50.13 -12.47 -4.30
N TYR A 1139 -50.47 -11.17 -4.20
CA TYR A 1139 -51.65 -10.52 -3.57
C TYR A 1139 -51.63 -9.92 -2.13
N ILE A 1140 -51.67 -8.56 -2.12
CA ILE A 1140 -52.53 -7.63 -1.34
C ILE A 1140 -52.11 -7.06 0.05
N GLN A 1141 -52.61 -5.82 0.25
CA GLN A 1141 -52.48 -4.76 1.29
C GLN A 1141 -52.86 -5.21 2.73
N HIS A 1142 -52.57 -4.50 3.83
CA HIS A 1142 -52.51 -3.05 4.15
C HIS A 1142 -51.33 -2.71 5.12
N GLU A 1143 -50.78 -1.48 5.16
CA GLU A 1143 -51.11 -0.35 6.08
C GLU A 1143 -51.40 -0.76 7.55
N VAL A 1144 -50.89 -0.10 8.59
CA VAL A 1144 -50.22 1.22 8.77
C VAL A 1144 -48.96 1.06 9.67
N GLU A 1145 -48.12 2.03 10.04
CA GLU A 1145 -48.11 3.50 9.95
C GLU A 1145 -46.79 4.05 9.38
N LYS A 1146 -46.82 5.25 8.77
CA LYS A 1146 -45.69 6.21 8.68
C LYS A 1146 -46.22 7.63 8.50
N SER A 1147 -45.92 8.52 9.44
CA SER A 1147 -46.15 9.98 9.34
C SER A 1147 -44.93 10.76 9.87
N PHE A 1148 -44.91 12.08 9.67
CA PHE A 1148 -43.82 13.00 10.06
C PHE A 1148 -42.44 12.74 9.41
N PHE A 1149 -42.31 12.99 8.09
CA PHE A 1149 -41.03 13.46 7.51
C PHE A 1149 -41.14 14.16 6.12
N PHE A 1150 -42.29 14.76 5.77
CA PHE A 1150 -42.56 15.18 4.37
C PHE A 1150 -43.26 16.55 4.18
N GLU A 1151 -43.04 17.54 5.04
CA GLU A 1151 -43.62 18.90 4.86
C GLU A 1151 -42.62 20.00 4.43
N ASP A 1152 -41.34 19.94 4.83
CA ASP A 1152 -40.38 21.04 4.54
C ASP A 1152 -40.00 21.19 3.05
N LEU A 1153 -40.20 20.17 2.21
CA LEU A 1153 -39.86 20.22 0.78
C LEU A 1153 -40.86 21.02 -0.09
N ARG A 1154 -41.94 21.59 0.49
CA ARG A 1154 -42.97 22.33 -0.26
C ARG A 1154 -42.79 23.86 -0.33
N ARG A 1155 -41.65 24.42 0.11
CA ARG A 1155 -41.45 25.89 0.20
C ARG A 1155 -40.41 26.53 -0.72
N MET A 1156 -39.82 25.80 -1.67
CA MET A 1156 -38.91 26.38 -2.69
C MET A 1156 -39.22 25.92 -4.13
N GLN A 1157 -40.41 26.27 -4.62
CA GLN A 1157 -40.70 26.32 -6.06
C GLN A 1157 -41.57 27.54 -6.38
N LEU A 1158 -40.97 28.56 -7.00
CA LEU A 1158 -41.61 29.58 -7.84
C LEU A 1158 -40.52 30.37 -8.61
N SER A 1159 -40.91 31.07 -9.67
CA SER A 1159 -40.07 31.85 -10.60
C SER A 1159 -38.84 31.13 -11.18
N TYR A 1160 -39.05 30.39 -12.28
CA TYR A 1160 -38.36 30.67 -13.55
C TYR A 1160 -39.30 30.29 -14.70
N GLU A 1161 -39.36 31.10 -15.75
CA GLU A 1161 -40.43 31.03 -16.76
C GLU A 1161 -40.18 30.00 -17.86
N ARG A 1162 -41.25 29.35 -18.33
CA ARG A 1162 -41.20 28.45 -19.49
C ARG A 1162 -41.40 29.23 -20.78
N LEU A 1163 -40.34 29.38 -21.58
CA LEU A 1163 -40.49 29.56 -23.03
C LEU A 1163 -40.76 28.21 -23.68
N SER A 1164 -41.80 28.13 -24.51
CA SER A 1164 -42.26 26.89 -25.13
C SER A 1164 -41.78 26.74 -26.58
N SER A 1165 -41.10 25.64 -26.90
CA SER A 1165 -40.96 25.14 -28.27
C SER A 1165 -41.47 23.69 -28.35
N LYS A 1166 -41.97 23.31 -29.52
CA LYS A 1166 -42.84 22.14 -29.70
C LYS A 1166 -42.05 20.82 -29.84
N ALA A 1167 -42.67 19.77 -29.30
CA ALA A 1167 -42.61 18.37 -29.70
C ALA A 1167 -41.51 17.90 -30.67
N HIS A 1168 -40.68 16.98 -30.19
CA HIS A 1168 -40.37 15.76 -30.92
C HIS A 1168 -40.50 14.59 -29.93
N ASP A 1169 -41.31 13.59 -30.28
CA ASP A 1169 -41.26 12.29 -29.61
C ASP A 1169 -40.03 11.53 -30.11
N SER A 1170 -39.16 11.09 -29.20
CA SER A 1170 -38.04 10.21 -29.52
C SER A 1170 -37.67 9.29 -28.35
N THR A 1171 -38.09 8.03 -28.47
CA THR A 1171 -37.31 6.84 -28.08
C THR A 1171 -36.63 6.86 -26.70
N TYR A 1172 -37.40 6.96 -25.61
CA TYR A 1172 -36.86 6.72 -24.26
C TYR A 1172 -37.16 5.31 -23.70
N ASP A 1173 -38.20 4.61 -24.17
CA ASP A 1173 -38.63 3.31 -23.60
C ASP A 1173 -38.05 2.06 -24.29
N GLU A 1174 -37.43 2.17 -25.47
CA GLU A 1174 -36.85 1.00 -26.18
C GLU A 1174 -35.41 0.67 -25.74
N ILE A 1175 -34.72 1.58 -25.02
CA ILE A 1175 -33.27 1.45 -24.69
C ILE A 1175 -33.03 0.57 -23.44
N THR A 1176 -33.76 -0.55 -23.32
CA THR A 1176 -33.70 -1.47 -22.16
C THR A 1176 -33.09 -2.84 -22.48
N LYS A 1177 -32.43 -2.99 -23.64
CA LYS A 1177 -31.66 -4.19 -24.00
C LYS A 1177 -30.26 -3.82 -24.52
N THR A 1178 -29.28 -4.66 -24.19
CA THR A 1178 -27.87 -4.58 -24.61
C THR A 1178 -27.13 -3.25 -24.33
N TYR A 1179 -26.75 -3.04 -23.07
CA TYR A 1179 -25.50 -2.34 -22.74
C TYR A 1179 -24.43 -3.37 -22.35
N MET A 1180 -23.30 -3.34 -23.05
CA MET A 1180 -22.07 -3.98 -22.60
C MET A 1180 -21.12 -2.87 -22.13
N ASP A 1181 -20.72 -2.92 -20.87
CA ASP A 1181 -19.70 -2.03 -20.36
C ASP A 1181 -18.31 -2.47 -20.86
N TYR A 1182 -17.47 -1.49 -21.20
CA TYR A 1182 -16.08 -1.67 -21.71
C TYR A 1182 -15.97 -2.31 -23.10
N THR A 1183 -16.66 -1.75 -24.11
CA THR A 1183 -16.60 -2.23 -25.51
C THR A 1183 -15.32 -1.88 -26.26
N SER A 1184 -14.46 -0.98 -25.75
CA SER A 1184 -13.23 -0.58 -26.45
C SER A 1184 -12.01 -1.42 -26.06
N LEU A 1185 -11.09 -1.64 -27.01
CA LEU A 1185 -9.79 -2.28 -26.78
C LEU A 1185 -8.98 -1.61 -25.66
N ASN A 1186 -9.06 -0.28 -25.56
CA ASN A 1186 -8.38 0.49 -24.52
C ASN A 1186 -9.01 0.25 -23.14
N ASP A 1187 -10.35 0.27 -23.01
CA ASP A 1187 -11.01 -0.09 -21.76
C ASP A 1187 -10.64 -1.52 -21.34
N ALA A 1188 -10.67 -2.48 -22.28
CA ALA A 1188 -10.29 -3.88 -22.03
C ALA A 1188 -8.84 -4.01 -21.54
N LEU A 1189 -7.91 -3.28 -22.16
CA LEU A 1189 -6.52 -3.21 -21.71
C LEU A 1189 -6.40 -2.64 -20.28
N ILE A 1190 -7.07 -1.52 -19.98
CA ILE A 1190 -7.03 -0.90 -18.64
C ILE A 1190 -7.60 -1.83 -17.57
N VAL A 1191 -8.73 -2.49 -17.85
CA VAL A 1191 -9.33 -3.45 -16.92
C VAL A 1191 -8.43 -4.68 -16.76
N SER A 1192 -7.78 -5.18 -17.82
CA SER A 1192 -6.82 -6.29 -17.72
C SER A 1192 -5.63 -5.95 -16.80
N ILE A 1193 -5.04 -4.75 -16.95
CA ILE A 1193 -3.91 -4.28 -16.13
C ILE A 1193 -4.29 -4.24 -14.65
N LYS A 1194 -5.52 -3.80 -14.35
CA LYS A 1194 -6.09 -3.79 -13.00
C LYS A 1194 -6.42 -5.18 -12.46
N ALA A 1195 -6.99 -6.06 -13.29
CA ALA A 1195 -7.35 -7.44 -12.93
C ALA A 1195 -6.12 -8.28 -12.60
N ILE A 1196 -5.06 -8.19 -13.43
CA ILE A 1196 -3.78 -8.84 -13.16
C ILE A 1196 -3.15 -8.28 -11.90
N ALA A 1197 -3.13 -6.95 -11.71
CA ALA A 1197 -2.60 -6.34 -10.48
C ALA A 1197 -3.35 -6.78 -9.20
N ALA A 1198 -4.66 -7.01 -9.29
CA ALA A 1198 -5.46 -7.52 -8.17
C ALA A 1198 -5.20 -9.03 -7.91
N GLY A 1199 -5.07 -9.85 -8.95
CA GLY A 1199 -4.73 -11.27 -8.82
C GLY A 1199 -3.29 -11.51 -8.36
N MET A 1200 -2.37 -10.62 -8.75
CA MET A 1200 -0.94 -10.62 -8.44
C MET A 1200 -0.58 -9.79 -7.20
N GLN A 1201 -1.50 -9.56 -6.25
CA GLN A 1201 -1.16 -8.85 -5.01
C GLN A 1201 0.01 -9.54 -4.27
N ASN A 1202 0.82 -8.72 -3.59
CA ASN A 1202 2.01 -9.09 -2.83
C ASN A 1202 3.19 -9.60 -3.72
N THR A 1203 3.37 -9.16 -4.97
CA THR A 1203 4.50 -9.54 -5.86
C THR A 1203 5.79 -8.72 -5.73
N GLY A 1204 5.77 -7.64 -4.94
CA GLY A 1204 6.78 -6.58 -5.03
C GLY A 1204 7.98 -6.71 -4.12
#